data_AF-A0AAE7JPZ9-F1
#
_entry.id   AF-A0AAE7JPZ9-F1
#
_cell.length_a   1.000
_cell.length_b   1.000
_cell.length_c   1.000
_cell.angle_alpha   90.00
_cell.angle_beta   90.00
_cell.angle_gamma   90.00
#
_symmetry.space_group_name_H-M   'P 1'
#
loop_
_entity.id
_entity.type
_entity.pdbx_description
1 polymer ?
#
loop_
_entity_poly.entity_id
_entity_poly.type
_entity_poly.pdbx_seq_one_letter_code
_entity_poly.pdbx_strand_id
1 'polypeptide(L)'
;MIEKKVLEDIINEYLWGQNKTPSSSELPDNKWIRDKNSKNITINIDTSSLINSAKNLVNLKDFAIFKTFFSGKTRDGNMLNPTILSSDVEIDKNGNYILTQNQFADLFYDGYEDINSAKNPLRSITFYNRGLDDPDFARRAFIFGSTTLGIDTDNIRYVLDKNLNPIEVRNARIKLNPKQDDRIGDNFDFFSNDGIASLVNPTLANIIDPSRIGRTVNMKFDIEDIKADTVNFGTVSKARYDSMFDYDNIAKEILGESFLDYLNPTLTIIKASALSAYLVKITISAVKNIYKEFKNNIVNLDSIKYIDENGKFVMYDGSGDGKLNGTILDDGFDLSKDIKVTDIFSQNSIYNIASVIVDGILVNYASIKLSKETIISNVINGVVSAFSSGEFDGGNINPHKDKLKNGITYIGGKGSDTIIGTEFDDILYSNDKSLKDDNSPDILKGGDGYDTYYANDKDIITDSDGKGEVYFNNTQLIGGILDKDKSSNSIKVYLSEDKNIEYHLDENSKVLKVIDKNNNNAELTINNFNKEEKSLNINLADNLGKEVAIVIDTTGSMWDDIETTKSKALTIAKNIFRENSSKDLAQSNTFSKISIVTFSDNNIKTIGTYYNYNSFQSGINSINIENGGTEYHCAAMIEGMSNFTKDNGLDKQIFLMTDESGDDNHRMDEVIDMANNFGKEMTTFTRMMSSFTNSSKIIYDNSVKINVISINSNLSHLKRLSDETGGLFLQPNSLNELEDALFDASNLGTNKSETIIGNNKNNIIEGKGGDDILQGKEGSDTYIFKDKFDKDIIIETNKNNIDKNKIDLSSFSIKDAKFKVDNNDLTITIIDTKKDSFITALDKISHNITKFLDLNFTEFKNINIKDSIKGSITIKEFFNKDEFKISTIKFSDYTIDETTLNSLSKNRVDNIEILNNSFINPFKSNLIISNEDIVKATLKDDIVVANKDNQTIISNLGNDTLITNKNNNTLIGGNGDDTYIIGKNANNTIIRDKEYVNLIDGGNDTLILNDIDKSSVEFKLGGSFNKDLIINYSNSNSKDIKTLTIQNQTNKYSAIENINLDGTMLGTETINKIIQDLNSYGDDKGLSLNFNSEFKNNDIMQIYNG
;
A
#
# COMPACT_ATOMS: atom_id res chain seq x y z
N MET A 1 3.51 -20.07 -56.15
CA MET A 1 4.29 -19.69 -54.96
C MET A 1 3.60 -20.23 -53.74
N ILE A 2 4.32 -20.62 -52.69
CA ILE A 2 3.65 -21.04 -51.44
C ILE A 2 2.97 -19.82 -50.81
N GLU A 3 1.67 -19.92 -50.55
CA GLU A 3 0.91 -18.81 -49.99
C GLU A 3 1.41 -18.45 -48.58
N LYS A 4 1.52 -17.14 -48.30
CA LYS A 4 1.89 -16.62 -46.96
C LYS A 4 0.97 -17.17 -45.87
N LYS A 5 -0.30 -17.40 -46.22
CA LYS A 5 -1.31 -17.94 -45.31
C LYS A 5 -0.95 -19.33 -44.79
N VAL A 6 -0.37 -20.20 -45.63
CA VAL A 6 0.05 -21.55 -45.20
C VAL A 6 1.15 -21.47 -44.12
N LEU A 7 2.09 -20.53 -44.28
CA LEU A 7 3.12 -20.25 -43.28
C LEU A 7 2.50 -19.77 -41.97
N GLU A 8 1.57 -18.81 -42.03
CA GLU A 8 0.87 -18.26 -40.86
C GLU A 8 0.06 -19.32 -40.12
N ASP A 9 -0.70 -20.15 -40.84
CA ASP A 9 -1.51 -21.22 -40.25
C ASP A 9 -0.63 -22.24 -39.52
N ILE A 10 0.50 -22.66 -40.12
CA ILE A 10 1.42 -23.61 -39.50
C ILE A 10 2.09 -23.03 -38.25
N ILE A 11 2.55 -21.77 -38.31
CA ILE A 11 3.17 -21.11 -37.14
C ILE A 11 2.15 -20.86 -36.04
N ASN A 12 0.90 -20.53 -36.38
CA ASN A 12 -0.18 -20.41 -35.39
C ASN A 12 -0.50 -21.75 -34.72
N GLU A 13 -0.61 -22.84 -35.50
CA GLU A 13 -0.83 -24.18 -34.95
C GLU A 13 0.35 -24.65 -34.08
N TYR A 14 1.58 -24.33 -34.51
CA TYR A 14 2.79 -24.61 -33.74
C TYR A 14 2.77 -23.90 -32.38
N LEU A 15 2.61 -22.57 -32.35
CA LEU A 15 2.68 -21.79 -31.11
C LEU A 15 1.43 -21.92 -30.23
N TRP A 16 0.27 -21.75 -30.85
CA TRP A 16 -1.00 -21.53 -30.17
C TRP A 16 -1.91 -22.75 -30.19
N GLY A 17 -1.60 -23.77 -30.99
CA GLY A 17 -2.43 -24.97 -31.13
C GLY A 17 -3.79 -24.71 -31.80
N GLN A 18 -3.88 -23.63 -32.56
CA GLN A 18 -5.04 -23.22 -33.34
C GLN A 18 -4.58 -22.40 -34.56
N ASN A 19 -5.38 -22.36 -35.62
CA ASN A 19 -5.07 -21.64 -36.86
C ASN A 19 -5.20 -20.10 -36.78
N LYS A 20 -5.35 -19.52 -35.59
CA LYS A 20 -5.52 -18.08 -35.40
C LYS A 20 -4.63 -17.56 -34.27
N THR A 21 -4.02 -16.40 -34.50
CA THR A 21 -3.28 -15.67 -33.46
C THR A 21 -4.23 -15.25 -32.31
N PRO A 22 -3.86 -15.49 -31.04
CA PRO A 22 -4.61 -15.01 -29.88
C PRO A 22 -4.77 -13.49 -29.88
N SER A 23 -5.84 -12.97 -29.26
CA SER A 23 -5.93 -11.53 -29.02
C SER A 23 -4.95 -11.08 -27.94
N SER A 24 -4.57 -9.80 -27.95
CA SER A 24 -3.68 -9.21 -26.95
C SER A 24 -4.14 -9.43 -25.50
N SER A 25 -5.45 -9.46 -25.26
CA SER A 25 -6.04 -9.75 -23.94
C SER A 25 -5.97 -11.23 -23.52
N GLU A 26 -5.86 -12.14 -24.49
CA GLU A 26 -5.79 -13.59 -24.27
C GLU A 26 -4.35 -14.09 -24.09
N LEU A 27 -3.34 -13.32 -24.52
CA LEU A 27 -1.94 -13.74 -24.43
C LEU A 27 -1.47 -13.99 -22.98
N PRO A 28 -1.81 -13.17 -21.97
CA PRO A 28 -1.38 -13.42 -20.57
C PRO A 28 -2.11 -14.59 -19.87
N ASP A 29 -2.32 -15.71 -20.55
CA ASP A 29 -3.05 -16.90 -20.07
C ASP A 29 -2.11 -18.13 -20.14
N ASN A 30 -2.00 -18.88 -19.04
CA ASN A 30 -1.11 -20.05 -18.98
C ASN A 30 -1.57 -21.20 -19.91
N LYS A 31 -2.78 -21.16 -20.49
CA LYS A 31 -3.22 -22.21 -21.43
C LYS A 31 -2.32 -22.35 -22.65
N TRP A 32 -1.54 -21.30 -22.96
CA TRP A 32 -0.57 -21.33 -24.05
C TRP A 32 0.70 -22.10 -23.68
N ILE A 33 1.02 -22.23 -22.38
CA ILE A 33 2.12 -23.06 -21.88
C ILE A 33 1.87 -24.52 -22.25
N ARG A 34 2.87 -25.13 -22.88
CA ARG A 34 2.76 -26.50 -23.38
C ARG A 34 3.31 -27.52 -22.37
N ASP A 35 2.48 -28.50 -22.01
CA ASP A 35 2.94 -29.71 -21.31
C ASP A 35 3.90 -30.51 -22.21
N LYS A 36 5.05 -30.90 -21.67
CA LYS A 36 6.06 -31.75 -22.34
C LYS A 36 5.50 -33.05 -22.93
N ASN A 37 4.37 -33.56 -22.40
CA ASN A 37 3.70 -34.77 -22.87
C ASN A 37 2.55 -34.51 -23.88
N SER A 38 2.37 -33.26 -24.32
CA SER A 38 1.30 -32.90 -25.27
C SER A 38 1.42 -33.68 -26.58
N LYS A 39 0.30 -34.22 -27.06
CA LYS A 39 0.24 -34.91 -28.37
C LYS A 39 0.54 -33.94 -29.50
N ASN A 40 1.19 -34.44 -30.56
CA ASN A 40 1.40 -33.69 -31.80
C ASN A 40 0.07 -33.24 -32.40
N ILE A 41 0.05 -32.05 -32.98
CA ILE A 41 -1.09 -31.54 -33.72
C ILE A 41 -1.02 -32.11 -35.14
N THR A 42 -2.16 -32.49 -35.72
CA THR A 42 -2.22 -32.94 -37.11
C THR A 42 -3.15 -32.04 -37.89
N ILE A 43 -2.63 -31.41 -38.95
CA ILE A 43 -3.40 -30.54 -39.84
C ILE A 43 -3.43 -31.11 -41.25
N ASN A 44 -4.53 -30.89 -41.97
CA ASN A 44 -4.62 -31.23 -43.38
C ASN A 44 -4.03 -30.08 -44.21
N ILE A 45 -3.13 -30.40 -45.13
CA ILE A 45 -2.49 -29.44 -46.02
C ILE A 45 -2.91 -29.72 -47.47
N ASP A 46 -3.37 -28.68 -48.15
CA ASP A 46 -3.54 -28.66 -49.61
C ASP A 46 -2.17 -28.74 -50.30
N THR A 47 -1.95 -29.82 -51.04
CA THR A 47 -0.67 -30.11 -51.70
C THR A 47 -0.45 -29.34 -53.01
N SER A 48 -1.47 -28.65 -53.53
CA SER A 48 -1.42 -27.93 -54.79
C SER A 48 -0.29 -26.89 -54.80
N SER A 49 -0.14 -26.17 -53.69
CA SER A 49 0.91 -25.14 -53.53
C SER A 49 2.31 -25.74 -53.48
N LEU A 50 2.48 -26.87 -52.78
CA LEU A 50 3.74 -27.59 -52.69
C LEU A 50 4.15 -28.14 -54.07
N ILE A 51 3.27 -28.88 -54.73
CA ILE A 51 3.53 -29.46 -56.06
C ILE A 51 3.83 -28.37 -57.09
N ASN A 52 3.08 -27.27 -57.09
CA ASN A 52 3.34 -26.16 -58.01
C ASN A 52 4.71 -25.51 -57.79
N SER A 53 5.17 -25.42 -56.54
CA SER A 53 6.50 -24.89 -56.20
C SER A 53 7.62 -25.90 -56.47
N ALA A 54 7.35 -27.21 -56.38
CA ALA A 54 8.34 -28.27 -56.52
C ALA A 54 8.42 -28.89 -57.92
N LYS A 55 7.45 -28.64 -58.81
CA LYS A 55 7.33 -29.33 -60.11
C LYS A 55 8.56 -29.24 -61.03
N ASN A 56 9.32 -28.17 -60.94
CA ASN A 56 10.53 -27.96 -61.73
C ASN A 56 11.80 -28.44 -61.01
N LEU A 57 11.66 -28.92 -59.77
CA LEU A 57 12.76 -29.35 -58.90
C LEU A 57 12.82 -30.88 -58.77
N VAL A 58 11.98 -31.58 -59.51
CA VAL A 58 11.87 -33.05 -59.51
C VAL A 58 11.69 -33.52 -60.94
N ASN A 59 12.27 -34.66 -61.29
CA ASN A 59 12.08 -35.30 -62.58
C ASN A 59 12.37 -36.81 -62.52
N LEU A 60 12.32 -37.50 -63.67
CA LEU A 60 12.48 -38.95 -63.70
C LEU A 60 13.91 -39.41 -63.34
N LYS A 61 14.96 -38.58 -63.48
CA LYS A 61 16.32 -38.96 -63.05
C LYS A 61 16.42 -39.14 -61.52
N ASP A 62 15.51 -38.55 -60.75
CA ASP A 62 15.44 -38.76 -59.29
C ASP A 62 15.13 -40.22 -58.90
N PHE A 63 14.58 -41.01 -59.81
CA PHE A 63 14.26 -42.42 -59.56
C PHE A 63 15.22 -43.34 -60.35
N ALA A 64 16.05 -44.07 -59.61
CA ALA A 64 17.08 -44.94 -60.17
C ALA A 64 16.55 -45.95 -61.21
N ILE A 65 15.28 -46.35 -61.09
CA ILE A 65 14.64 -47.30 -62.02
C ILE A 65 14.63 -46.83 -63.47
N PHE A 66 14.56 -45.52 -63.74
CA PHE A 66 14.54 -45.02 -65.11
C PHE A 66 15.93 -45.07 -65.75
N LYS A 67 16.98 -44.87 -64.96
CA LYS A 67 18.36 -45.09 -65.40
C LYS A 67 18.56 -46.56 -65.79
N THR A 68 18.04 -47.48 -64.98
CA THR A 68 18.06 -48.92 -65.27
C THR A 68 17.28 -49.23 -66.55
N PHE A 69 16.06 -48.74 -66.69
CA PHE A 69 15.25 -48.91 -67.90
C PHE A 69 15.97 -48.43 -69.17
N PHE A 70 16.41 -47.17 -69.21
CA PHE A 70 17.05 -46.59 -70.40
C PHE A 70 18.46 -47.13 -70.70
N SER A 71 19.04 -47.90 -69.76
CA SER A 71 20.27 -48.67 -70.00
C SER A 71 20.03 -49.92 -70.88
N GLY A 72 18.79 -50.43 -70.92
CA GLY A 72 18.43 -51.67 -71.62
C GLY A 72 19.01 -52.94 -70.98
N LYS A 73 19.41 -52.85 -69.71
CA LYS A 73 20.08 -53.90 -68.94
C LYS A 73 19.45 -54.01 -67.56
N THR A 74 19.66 -55.14 -66.88
CA THR A 74 19.28 -55.30 -65.47
C THR A 74 20.02 -54.29 -64.58
N ARG A 75 19.61 -54.13 -63.31
CA ARG A 75 20.23 -53.20 -62.35
C ARG A 75 21.77 -53.28 -62.31
N ASP A 76 22.34 -54.47 -62.37
CA ASP A 76 23.80 -54.71 -62.33
C ASP A 76 24.47 -54.69 -63.72
N GLY A 77 23.72 -54.39 -64.78
CA GLY A 77 24.24 -54.24 -66.13
C GLY A 77 24.25 -55.51 -66.99
N ASN A 78 23.50 -56.55 -66.61
CA ASN A 78 23.34 -57.78 -67.40
C ASN A 78 22.30 -57.62 -68.53
N MET A 79 22.35 -58.48 -69.55
CA MET A 79 21.34 -58.51 -70.62
C MET A 79 19.98 -58.97 -70.08
N LEU A 80 18.90 -58.40 -70.62
CA LEU A 80 17.52 -58.76 -70.26
C LEU A 80 17.16 -60.15 -70.79
N ASN A 81 16.49 -60.95 -69.94
CA ASN A 81 16.05 -62.30 -70.30
C ASN A 81 14.56 -62.30 -70.71
N PRO A 82 14.22 -62.49 -72.01
CA PRO A 82 12.85 -62.45 -72.48
C PRO A 82 11.94 -63.53 -71.89
N THR A 83 12.50 -64.62 -71.33
CA THR A 83 11.72 -65.71 -70.73
C THR A 83 11.00 -65.33 -69.43
N ILE A 84 11.36 -64.19 -68.84
CA ILE A 84 10.73 -63.63 -67.63
C ILE A 84 9.41 -62.92 -67.98
N LEU A 85 9.23 -62.50 -69.25
CA LEU A 85 8.01 -61.83 -69.69
C LEU A 85 6.81 -62.78 -69.64
N SER A 86 5.74 -62.34 -68.98
CA SER A 86 4.49 -63.08 -68.89
C SER A 86 3.77 -63.14 -70.24
N SER A 87 2.94 -64.16 -70.46
CA SER A 87 2.24 -64.36 -71.74
C SER A 87 1.18 -63.29 -72.05
N ASP A 88 0.82 -62.45 -71.07
CA ASP A 88 -0.16 -61.37 -71.12
C ASP A 88 0.46 -59.98 -71.33
N VAL A 89 1.75 -59.90 -71.68
CA VAL A 89 2.39 -58.62 -72.07
C VAL A 89 1.73 -58.05 -73.32
N GLU A 90 1.35 -56.77 -73.26
CA GLU A 90 0.76 -56.06 -74.40
C GLU A 90 1.82 -55.79 -75.48
N ILE A 91 1.49 -56.06 -76.74
CA ILE A 91 2.35 -55.81 -77.89
C ILE A 91 1.64 -54.83 -78.83
N ASP A 92 2.30 -53.74 -79.19
CA ASP A 92 1.72 -52.75 -80.10
C ASP A 92 1.76 -53.20 -81.57
N LYS A 93 1.12 -52.41 -82.44
CA LYS A 93 1.07 -52.66 -83.90
C LYS A 93 2.44 -52.75 -84.60
N ASN A 94 3.50 -52.29 -83.95
CA ASN A 94 4.88 -52.32 -84.47
C ASN A 94 5.70 -53.48 -83.87
N GLY A 95 5.11 -54.31 -83.02
CA GLY A 95 5.80 -55.42 -82.35
C GLY A 95 6.59 -55.02 -81.11
N ASN A 96 6.33 -53.84 -80.53
CA ASN A 96 6.99 -53.38 -79.30
C ASN A 96 6.26 -53.92 -78.07
N TYR A 97 7.02 -54.33 -77.06
CA TYR A 97 6.48 -54.73 -75.76
C TYR A 97 6.10 -53.50 -74.93
N ILE A 98 4.90 -53.50 -74.35
CA ILE A 98 4.40 -52.48 -73.44
C ILE A 98 4.27 -53.13 -72.06
N LEU A 99 5.18 -52.79 -71.15
CA LEU A 99 5.23 -53.38 -69.80
C LEU A 99 4.52 -52.49 -68.78
N THR A 100 3.78 -53.13 -67.87
CA THR A 100 3.34 -52.52 -66.61
C THR A 100 4.52 -52.33 -65.63
N GLN A 101 4.32 -51.60 -64.52
CA GLN A 101 5.35 -51.46 -63.48
C GLN A 101 5.85 -52.81 -62.95
N ASN A 102 4.94 -53.76 -62.67
CA ASN A 102 5.31 -55.07 -62.14
C ASN A 102 6.12 -55.87 -63.16
N GLN A 103 5.69 -55.90 -64.42
CA GLN A 103 6.41 -56.60 -65.49
C GLN A 103 7.78 -55.96 -65.77
N PHE A 104 7.90 -54.63 -65.67
CA PHE A 104 9.20 -53.96 -65.72
C PHE A 104 10.10 -54.39 -64.56
N ALA A 105 9.60 -54.36 -63.33
CA ALA A 105 10.37 -54.74 -62.16
C ALA A 105 10.80 -56.22 -62.23
N ASP A 106 9.90 -57.11 -62.64
CA ASP A 106 10.23 -58.52 -62.85
C ASP A 106 11.31 -58.65 -63.96
N LEU A 107 11.18 -58.01 -65.12
CA LEU A 107 12.20 -58.16 -66.19
C LEU A 107 13.58 -57.57 -65.83
N PHE A 108 13.62 -56.42 -65.14
CA PHE A 108 14.86 -55.68 -64.90
C PHE A 108 15.51 -55.97 -63.53
N TYR A 109 14.75 -56.53 -62.59
CA TYR A 109 15.14 -56.77 -61.20
C TYR A 109 14.79 -58.19 -60.70
N ASP A 110 14.51 -59.17 -61.58
CA ASP A 110 14.32 -60.58 -61.18
C ASP A 110 15.51 -61.14 -60.37
N GLY A 111 15.21 -61.80 -59.26
CA GLY A 111 16.22 -62.42 -58.38
C GLY A 111 17.01 -61.44 -57.50
N TYR A 112 16.68 -60.14 -57.50
CA TYR A 112 17.37 -59.12 -56.70
C TYR A 112 16.56 -58.68 -55.47
N GLU A 113 17.26 -58.34 -54.39
CA GLU A 113 16.65 -57.95 -53.10
C GLU A 113 15.78 -56.68 -53.18
N ASP A 114 16.05 -55.82 -54.16
CA ASP A 114 15.39 -54.53 -54.34
C ASP A 114 14.21 -54.56 -55.33
N ILE A 115 13.82 -55.74 -55.82
CA ILE A 115 12.68 -55.89 -56.74
C ILE A 115 11.39 -55.26 -56.19
N ASN A 116 11.16 -55.34 -54.88
CA ASN A 116 10.01 -54.70 -54.23
C ASN A 116 10.10 -53.17 -54.27
N SER A 117 11.31 -52.61 -54.13
CA SER A 117 11.55 -51.17 -54.32
C SER A 117 11.40 -50.76 -55.78
N ALA A 118 11.68 -51.65 -56.75
CA ALA A 118 11.38 -51.39 -58.16
C ALA A 118 9.89 -51.47 -58.48
N LYS A 119 9.11 -52.30 -57.78
CA LYS A 119 7.64 -52.38 -57.90
C LYS A 119 6.93 -51.17 -57.30
N ASN A 120 7.44 -50.64 -56.19
CA ASN A 120 6.95 -49.42 -55.56
C ASN A 120 8.12 -48.42 -55.36
N PRO A 121 8.54 -47.72 -56.42
CA PRO A 121 9.68 -46.82 -56.40
C PRO A 121 9.39 -45.55 -55.61
N LEU A 122 10.14 -45.35 -54.53
CA LEU A 122 10.07 -44.18 -53.66
C LEU A 122 11.39 -43.42 -53.64
N ARG A 123 11.31 -42.10 -53.54
CA ARG A 123 12.47 -41.21 -53.40
C ARG A 123 12.19 -40.12 -52.36
N SER A 124 12.95 -40.12 -51.28
CA SER A 124 12.97 -38.97 -50.37
C SER A 124 13.83 -37.85 -50.95
N ILE A 125 13.30 -36.63 -50.93
CA ILE A 125 13.96 -35.41 -51.36
C ILE A 125 13.93 -34.39 -50.22
N THR A 126 14.99 -33.61 -50.07
CA THR A 126 15.04 -32.47 -49.15
C THR A 126 14.91 -31.18 -49.96
N PHE A 127 14.07 -30.25 -49.51
CA PHE A 127 13.93 -28.95 -50.17
C PHE A 127 15.08 -28.01 -49.83
N TYR A 128 15.86 -28.30 -48.78
CA TYR A 128 17.03 -27.50 -48.37
C TYR A 128 18.20 -27.53 -49.36
N ASN A 129 18.22 -28.45 -50.34
CA ASN A 129 19.28 -28.53 -51.36
C ASN A 129 18.79 -28.41 -52.81
N ARG A 130 17.53 -28.03 -53.04
CA ARG A 130 16.93 -27.91 -54.40
C ARG A 130 16.39 -26.52 -54.68
N GLY A 131 16.76 -25.98 -55.84
CA GLY A 131 16.32 -24.65 -56.28
C GLY A 131 16.81 -23.55 -55.35
N LEU A 132 18.10 -23.54 -54.98
CA LEU A 132 18.69 -22.56 -54.05
C LEU A 132 18.57 -21.10 -54.53
N ASP A 133 18.38 -20.91 -55.83
CA ASP A 133 18.17 -19.64 -56.52
C ASP A 133 16.68 -19.27 -56.69
N ASP A 134 15.75 -20.18 -56.36
CA ASP A 134 14.30 -19.93 -56.38
C ASP A 134 13.93 -18.92 -55.27
N PRO A 135 13.18 -17.85 -55.59
CA PRO A 135 12.64 -16.93 -54.58
C PRO A 135 11.85 -17.61 -53.45
N ASP A 136 11.20 -18.75 -53.73
CA ASP A 136 10.39 -19.49 -52.75
C ASP A 136 11.17 -20.56 -51.97
N PHE A 137 12.46 -20.74 -52.29
CA PHE A 137 13.33 -21.75 -51.68
C PHE A 137 13.24 -21.81 -50.17
N ALA A 138 13.46 -20.66 -49.52
CA ALA A 138 13.56 -20.57 -48.08
C ALA A 138 12.23 -20.89 -47.37
N ARG A 139 11.11 -20.39 -47.92
CA ARG A 139 9.77 -20.66 -47.38
C ARG A 139 9.41 -22.14 -47.54
N ARG A 140 9.65 -22.70 -48.72
CA ARG A 140 9.37 -24.11 -49.01
C ARG A 140 10.17 -25.04 -48.10
N ALA A 141 11.47 -24.77 -47.97
CA ALA A 141 12.34 -25.56 -47.13
C ALA A 141 11.96 -25.43 -45.64
N PHE A 142 11.61 -24.22 -45.18
CA PHE A 142 11.20 -23.98 -43.80
C PHE A 142 9.89 -24.69 -43.43
N ILE A 143 8.90 -24.69 -44.32
CA ILE A 143 7.58 -25.29 -44.07
C ILE A 143 7.61 -26.82 -44.23
N PHE A 144 8.17 -27.30 -45.35
CA PHE A 144 7.99 -28.68 -45.82
C PHE A 144 9.27 -29.51 -45.79
N GLY A 145 10.33 -29.01 -45.15
CA GLY A 145 11.60 -29.69 -44.92
C GLY A 145 12.02 -30.73 -45.97
N SER A 146 11.51 -31.96 -45.80
CA SER A 146 11.70 -33.06 -46.74
C SER A 146 10.37 -33.71 -47.13
N THR A 147 10.31 -34.33 -48.31
CA THR A 147 9.15 -35.12 -48.69
C THR A 147 9.54 -36.39 -49.42
N THR A 148 8.62 -37.36 -49.46
CA THR A 148 8.81 -38.60 -50.21
C THR A 148 7.94 -38.58 -51.45
N LEU A 149 8.56 -38.84 -52.60
CA LEU A 149 7.93 -38.92 -53.90
C LEU A 149 7.76 -40.38 -54.30
N GLY A 150 6.71 -40.64 -55.07
CA GLY A 150 6.47 -41.91 -55.74
C GLY A 150 6.13 -41.73 -57.21
N ILE A 151 6.02 -42.85 -57.92
CA ILE A 151 5.59 -42.86 -59.33
C ILE A 151 4.14 -43.36 -59.38
N ASP A 152 3.37 -42.86 -60.34
CA ASP A 152 2.07 -43.41 -60.67
C ASP A 152 2.19 -44.77 -61.38
N THR A 153 2.46 -45.80 -60.58
CA THR A 153 2.70 -47.19 -61.03
C THR A 153 1.53 -47.82 -61.77
N ASP A 154 0.30 -47.33 -61.55
CA ASP A 154 -0.91 -47.89 -62.15
C ASP A 154 -1.02 -47.54 -63.64
N ASN A 155 -0.60 -46.33 -64.02
CA ASN A 155 -0.78 -45.79 -65.37
C ASN A 155 0.50 -45.79 -66.22
N ILE A 156 1.67 -45.85 -65.58
CA ILE A 156 2.96 -45.85 -66.28
C ILE A 156 3.14 -47.09 -67.16
N ARG A 157 3.74 -46.91 -68.34
CA ARG A 157 4.08 -48.02 -69.23
C ARG A 157 5.49 -47.88 -69.77
N TYR A 158 6.23 -48.98 -69.77
CA TYR A 158 7.61 -49.06 -70.26
C TYR A 158 7.63 -49.74 -71.64
N VAL A 159 8.13 -49.05 -72.66
CA VAL A 159 8.07 -49.54 -74.05
C VAL A 159 9.44 -50.02 -74.51
N LEU A 160 9.52 -51.29 -74.88
CA LEU A 160 10.72 -51.92 -75.43
C LEU A 160 10.50 -52.32 -76.89
N ASP A 161 11.54 -52.23 -77.72
CA ASP A 161 11.49 -52.83 -79.05
C ASP A 161 11.49 -54.37 -78.97
N LYS A 162 11.29 -55.03 -80.12
CA LYS A 162 11.33 -56.50 -80.23
C LYS A 162 12.64 -57.17 -79.75
N ASN A 163 13.73 -56.40 -79.63
CA ASN A 163 15.04 -56.84 -79.15
C ASN A 163 15.28 -56.46 -77.68
N LEU A 164 14.26 -55.99 -76.98
CA LEU A 164 14.32 -55.51 -75.59
C LEU A 164 15.14 -54.23 -75.40
N ASN A 165 15.30 -53.40 -76.44
CA ASN A 165 15.90 -52.07 -76.28
C ASN A 165 14.85 -51.05 -75.80
N PRO A 166 15.16 -50.16 -74.85
CA PRO A 166 14.26 -49.13 -74.36
C PRO A 166 13.98 -48.07 -75.42
N ILE A 167 12.69 -47.85 -75.68
CA ILE A 167 12.20 -46.79 -76.58
C ILE A 167 11.79 -45.57 -75.76
N GLU A 168 10.78 -45.74 -74.90
CA GLU A 168 10.13 -44.64 -74.18
C GLU A 168 9.39 -45.15 -72.94
N VAL A 169 9.10 -44.22 -72.04
CA VAL A 169 8.17 -44.39 -70.93
C VAL A 169 6.93 -43.55 -71.23
N ARG A 170 5.74 -44.17 -71.24
CA ARG A 170 4.46 -43.50 -71.43
C ARG A 170 3.78 -43.22 -70.09
N ASN A 171 2.99 -42.15 -70.03
CA ASN A 171 2.23 -41.72 -68.86
C ASN A 171 3.11 -41.55 -67.60
N ALA A 172 4.33 -41.04 -67.77
CA ALA A 172 5.25 -40.81 -66.66
C ALA A 172 4.74 -39.66 -65.79
N ARG A 173 4.28 -39.99 -64.58
CA ARG A 173 3.79 -39.04 -63.57
C ARG A 173 4.46 -39.31 -62.24
N ILE A 174 4.98 -38.25 -61.62
CA ILE A 174 5.49 -38.26 -60.25
C ILE A 174 4.39 -37.72 -59.34
N LYS A 175 4.18 -38.39 -58.21
CA LYS A 175 3.19 -38.01 -57.19
C LYS A 175 3.86 -37.90 -55.82
N LEU A 176 3.24 -37.14 -54.91
CA LEU A 176 3.62 -37.22 -53.49
C LEU A 176 3.28 -38.61 -52.96
N ASN A 177 4.17 -39.17 -52.14
CA ASN A 177 3.95 -40.45 -51.49
C ASN A 177 4.44 -40.37 -50.03
N PRO A 178 3.62 -39.80 -49.12
CA PRO A 178 3.99 -39.61 -47.72
C PRO A 178 4.31 -40.94 -47.01
N LYS A 179 5.14 -40.89 -45.94
CA LYS A 179 5.58 -42.11 -45.21
C LYS A 179 4.39 -42.82 -44.53
N GLN A 180 4.59 -44.11 -44.26
CA GLN A 180 3.55 -45.15 -44.19
C GLN A 180 2.71 -45.24 -42.90
N ASP A 181 2.58 -44.16 -42.11
CA ASP A 181 1.59 -44.08 -41.01
C ASP A 181 0.63 -42.90 -41.29
N ASP A 182 -0.64 -43.22 -41.52
CA ASP A 182 -1.80 -42.31 -41.65
C ASP A 182 -1.73 -41.13 -42.65
N ARG A 183 -0.75 -41.12 -43.57
CA ARG A 183 -0.50 -40.05 -44.57
C ARG A 183 0.13 -38.79 -44.01
N ILE A 184 0.85 -38.90 -42.90
CA ILE A 184 1.72 -37.81 -42.43
C ILE A 184 2.85 -37.65 -43.46
N GLY A 185 2.82 -36.54 -44.19
CA GLY A 185 3.75 -36.25 -45.26
C GLY A 185 5.06 -35.68 -44.77
N ASP A 186 4.99 -34.79 -43.79
CA ASP A 186 6.14 -34.22 -43.08
C ASP A 186 5.66 -33.65 -41.72
N ASN A 187 6.58 -33.12 -40.91
CA ASN A 187 6.24 -32.37 -39.70
C ASN A 187 7.00 -31.04 -39.62
N PHE A 188 6.44 -30.09 -38.86
CA PHE A 188 7.10 -28.85 -38.50
C PHE A 188 7.37 -28.85 -36.99
N ASP A 189 8.65 -28.84 -36.60
CA ASP A 189 9.11 -28.88 -35.21
C ASP A 189 10.42 -28.11 -34.95
N PHE A 190 10.92 -27.35 -35.92
CA PHE A 190 12.26 -26.72 -35.92
C PHE A 190 13.47 -27.68 -35.83
N PHE A 191 13.29 -28.98 -35.61
CA PHE A 191 14.38 -29.94 -35.48
C PHE A 191 14.71 -30.58 -36.83
N SER A 192 16.00 -30.58 -37.20
CA SER A 192 16.46 -31.31 -38.37
C SER A 192 17.93 -31.68 -38.21
N ASN A 193 18.26 -32.90 -38.62
CA ASN A 193 19.65 -33.36 -38.73
C ASN A 193 20.26 -33.04 -40.11
N ASP A 194 19.50 -32.37 -40.98
CA ASP A 194 19.91 -32.03 -42.34
C ASP A 194 20.58 -30.64 -42.40
N GLY A 195 21.65 -30.55 -43.20
CA GLY A 195 22.68 -29.50 -43.12
C GLY A 195 22.24 -28.04 -42.93
N ILE A 196 21.36 -27.46 -43.77
CA ILE A 196 21.01 -26.02 -43.68
C ILE A 196 20.02 -25.75 -42.53
N ALA A 197 19.08 -26.68 -42.30
CA ALA A 197 18.03 -26.55 -41.31
C ALA A 197 18.60 -26.50 -39.89
N SER A 198 19.57 -27.37 -39.58
CA SER A 198 20.26 -27.42 -38.29
C SER A 198 21.04 -26.15 -37.94
N LEU A 199 21.25 -25.24 -38.92
CA LEU A 199 22.00 -23.99 -38.73
C LEU A 199 21.07 -22.80 -38.49
N VAL A 200 19.97 -22.72 -39.22
CA VAL A 200 19.06 -21.56 -39.20
C VAL A 200 17.98 -21.74 -38.14
N ASN A 201 17.48 -22.97 -37.97
CA ASN A 201 16.36 -23.23 -37.07
C ASN A 201 16.60 -22.88 -35.61
N PRO A 202 17.80 -23.06 -35.00
CA PRO A 202 18.02 -22.66 -33.60
C PRO A 202 17.75 -21.16 -33.36
N THR A 203 18.28 -20.29 -34.21
CA THR A 203 18.04 -18.84 -34.10
C THR A 203 16.59 -18.48 -34.40
N LEU A 204 15.98 -19.13 -35.40
CA LEU A 204 14.55 -18.92 -35.70
C LEU A 204 13.67 -19.36 -34.54
N ALA A 205 13.98 -20.47 -33.87
CA ALA A 205 13.25 -20.96 -32.73
C ALA A 205 13.30 -19.95 -31.59
N ASN A 206 14.44 -19.30 -31.32
CA ASN A 206 14.56 -18.29 -30.25
C ASN A 206 13.74 -17.03 -30.53
N ILE A 207 13.49 -16.73 -31.80
CA ILE A 207 12.77 -15.53 -32.23
C ILE A 207 11.28 -15.82 -32.39
N ILE A 208 10.91 -16.95 -32.98
CA ILE A 208 9.52 -17.33 -33.22
C ILE A 208 8.87 -17.88 -31.97
N ASP A 209 9.63 -18.64 -31.18
CA ASP A 209 9.19 -19.36 -29.99
C ASP A 209 10.17 -19.14 -28.81
N PRO A 210 10.30 -17.89 -28.33
CA PRO A 210 11.21 -17.56 -27.25
C PRO A 210 10.92 -18.34 -25.97
N SER A 211 9.65 -18.66 -25.70
CA SER A 211 9.18 -19.39 -24.51
C SER A 211 9.09 -20.90 -24.69
N ARG A 212 9.47 -21.46 -25.84
CA ARG A 212 9.42 -22.92 -26.12
C ARG A 212 8.04 -23.56 -25.93
N ILE A 213 6.98 -22.79 -26.18
CA ILE A 213 5.59 -23.25 -26.08
C ILE A 213 5.13 -24.04 -27.32
N GLY A 214 5.96 -24.07 -28.35
CA GLY A 214 5.67 -24.71 -29.63
C GLY A 214 5.41 -26.22 -29.59
N ARG A 215 4.49 -26.67 -30.44
CA ARG A 215 4.07 -28.07 -30.61
C ARG A 215 4.56 -28.62 -31.95
N THR A 216 4.89 -29.90 -32.03
CA THR A 216 5.10 -30.54 -33.34
C THR A 216 3.80 -30.55 -34.14
N VAL A 217 3.84 -29.99 -35.35
CA VAL A 217 2.72 -29.97 -36.30
C VAL A 217 2.96 -31.02 -37.38
N ASN A 218 2.26 -32.13 -37.29
CA ASN A 218 2.23 -33.16 -38.33
C ASN A 218 1.37 -32.66 -39.51
N MET A 219 1.94 -32.66 -40.70
CA MET A 219 1.24 -32.26 -41.93
C MET A 219 0.71 -33.50 -42.63
N LYS A 220 -0.61 -33.62 -42.68
CA LYS A 220 -1.31 -34.68 -43.42
C LYS A 220 -1.71 -34.17 -44.80
N PHE A 221 -1.33 -34.92 -45.83
CA PHE A 221 -1.72 -34.60 -47.21
C PHE A 221 -3.06 -35.26 -47.56
N ASP A 222 -3.94 -34.53 -48.25
CA ASP A 222 -5.24 -35.05 -48.68
C ASP A 222 -5.06 -36.15 -49.76
N ILE A 223 -5.82 -37.26 -49.65
CA ILE A 223 -5.77 -38.36 -50.63
C ILE A 223 -6.31 -37.92 -51.99
N GLU A 224 -7.36 -37.11 -52.02
CA GLU A 224 -7.98 -36.69 -53.27
C GLU A 224 -7.00 -35.79 -54.05
N ASP A 225 -6.30 -34.90 -53.35
CA ASP A 225 -5.28 -34.02 -53.92
C ASP A 225 -4.04 -34.78 -54.36
N ILE A 226 -3.50 -35.73 -53.57
CA ILE A 226 -2.34 -36.56 -53.97
C ILE A 226 -2.56 -37.28 -55.32
N LYS A 227 -3.81 -37.64 -55.62
CA LYS A 227 -4.16 -38.31 -56.89
C LYS A 227 -4.30 -37.32 -58.05
N ALA A 228 -4.77 -36.09 -57.79
CA ALA A 228 -4.94 -35.04 -58.79
C ALA A 228 -3.62 -34.30 -59.09
N ASP A 229 -2.83 -34.02 -58.06
CA ASP A 229 -1.60 -33.23 -58.08
C ASP A 229 -0.40 -34.11 -58.42
N THR A 230 -0.21 -34.34 -59.72
CA THR A 230 0.96 -35.05 -60.25
C THR A 230 1.82 -34.14 -61.09
N VAL A 231 3.14 -34.31 -61.01
CA VAL A 231 4.06 -33.71 -61.98
C VAL A 231 4.04 -34.60 -63.22
N ASN A 232 3.35 -34.14 -64.26
CA ASN A 232 3.11 -34.91 -65.46
C ASN A 232 4.19 -34.67 -66.52
N PHE A 233 4.94 -35.71 -66.86
CA PHE A 233 5.94 -35.69 -67.93
C PHE A 233 5.40 -36.25 -69.25
N GLY A 234 4.24 -36.91 -69.26
CA GLY A 234 3.66 -37.53 -70.45
C GLY A 234 4.54 -38.66 -70.97
N THR A 235 4.84 -38.64 -72.27
CA THR A 235 5.77 -39.61 -72.89
C THR A 235 7.20 -39.11 -72.87
N VAL A 236 8.11 -39.91 -72.33
CA VAL A 236 9.54 -39.60 -72.22
C VAL A 236 10.35 -40.61 -73.01
N SER A 237 10.93 -40.17 -74.12
CA SER A 237 11.90 -40.94 -74.90
C SER A 237 13.27 -40.93 -74.22
N LYS A 238 14.17 -41.82 -74.65
CA LYS A 238 15.56 -41.83 -74.17
C LYS A 238 16.25 -40.47 -74.33
N ALA A 239 16.13 -39.84 -75.49
CA ALA A 239 16.71 -38.52 -75.75
C ALA A 239 16.17 -37.44 -74.79
N ARG A 240 14.86 -37.47 -74.49
CA ARG A 240 14.26 -36.54 -73.53
C ARG A 240 14.74 -36.82 -72.11
N TYR A 241 14.80 -38.09 -71.70
CA TYR A 241 15.34 -38.49 -70.41
C TYR A 241 16.79 -38.04 -70.22
N ASP A 242 17.65 -38.27 -71.22
CA ASP A 242 19.06 -37.90 -71.17
C ASP A 242 19.24 -36.37 -70.99
N SER A 243 18.34 -35.56 -71.59
CA SER A 243 18.32 -34.10 -71.48
C SER A 243 17.74 -33.53 -70.18
N MET A 244 17.12 -34.34 -69.32
CA MET A 244 16.59 -33.88 -68.03
C MET A 244 17.73 -33.53 -67.06
N PHE A 245 17.53 -32.55 -66.19
CA PHE A 245 18.52 -32.15 -65.19
C PHE A 245 18.77 -33.28 -64.16
N ASP A 246 20.01 -33.70 -63.99
CA ASP A 246 20.40 -34.69 -62.96
C ASP A 246 20.70 -34.03 -61.60
N TYR A 247 19.72 -34.04 -60.70
CA TYR A 247 19.86 -33.50 -59.35
C TYR A 247 20.81 -34.28 -58.44
N ASP A 248 21.19 -35.51 -58.81
CA ASP A 248 22.23 -36.28 -58.11
C ASP A 248 23.64 -35.99 -58.68
N ASN A 249 23.73 -35.27 -59.81
CA ASN A 249 24.96 -34.87 -60.50
C ASN A 249 24.97 -33.36 -60.83
N ILE A 250 24.60 -32.52 -59.87
CA ILE A 250 24.45 -31.06 -60.03
C ILE A 250 25.70 -30.40 -60.65
N ALA A 251 26.91 -30.86 -60.31
CA ALA A 251 28.15 -30.38 -60.91
C ALA A 251 28.16 -30.45 -62.43
N LYS A 252 27.66 -31.56 -62.99
CA LYS A 252 27.65 -31.82 -64.42
C LYS A 252 26.68 -30.90 -65.15
N GLU A 253 25.50 -30.76 -64.58
CA GLU A 253 24.42 -29.97 -65.17
C GLU A 253 24.70 -28.47 -65.09
N ILE A 254 25.27 -28.00 -63.99
CA ILE A 254 25.53 -26.57 -63.76
C ILE A 254 26.79 -26.09 -64.50
N LEU A 255 27.84 -26.88 -64.52
CA LEU A 255 29.12 -26.48 -65.12
C LEU A 255 29.17 -26.81 -66.62
N GLY A 256 28.39 -27.81 -67.07
CA GLY A 256 28.39 -28.30 -68.46
C GLY A 256 29.59 -29.21 -68.76
N GLU A 257 29.38 -30.19 -69.65
CA GLU A 257 30.42 -31.16 -70.03
C GLU A 257 31.71 -30.48 -70.55
N SER A 258 31.59 -29.35 -71.24
CA SER A 258 32.72 -28.59 -71.79
C SER A 258 33.59 -27.89 -70.73
N PHE A 259 33.00 -27.40 -69.63
CA PHE A 259 33.75 -26.84 -68.51
C PHE A 259 34.42 -27.95 -67.69
N LEU A 260 33.77 -29.10 -67.58
CA LEU A 260 34.32 -30.27 -66.90
C LEU A 260 35.46 -30.92 -67.68
N ASP A 261 35.38 -30.94 -69.01
CA ASP A 261 36.47 -31.36 -69.89
C ASP A 261 37.64 -30.35 -69.84
N TYR A 262 37.36 -29.05 -69.70
CA TYR A 262 38.38 -28.03 -69.44
C TYR A 262 39.12 -28.26 -68.09
N LEU A 263 38.53 -29.00 -67.15
CA LEU A 263 39.07 -29.30 -65.84
C LEU A 263 39.90 -30.60 -65.76
N ASN A 264 40.06 -31.40 -66.83
CA ASN A 264 40.91 -32.60 -66.82
C ASN A 264 41.88 -32.69 -68.03
N PRO A 265 43.16 -33.14 -67.88
CA PRO A 265 43.82 -33.67 -66.69
C PRO A 265 45.04 -32.84 -66.26
N THR A 266 44.79 -31.72 -65.59
CA THR A 266 45.59 -31.18 -64.46
C THR A 266 44.96 -29.86 -64.04
N LEU A 267 44.27 -29.85 -62.90
CA LEU A 267 43.78 -28.62 -62.28
C LEU A 267 45.00 -27.74 -61.91
N THR A 268 45.19 -26.60 -62.59
CA THR A 268 46.11 -25.54 -62.15
C THR A 268 45.41 -24.64 -61.13
N ILE A 269 46.17 -23.91 -60.31
CA ILE A 269 45.66 -22.98 -59.26
C ILE A 269 44.60 -22.01 -59.82
N ILE A 270 44.76 -21.57 -61.08
CA ILE A 270 43.86 -20.66 -61.80
C ILE A 270 42.47 -21.28 -62.10
N LYS A 271 42.38 -22.61 -62.22
CA LYS A 271 41.11 -23.31 -62.54
C LYS A 271 40.31 -23.63 -61.27
N ALA A 272 40.99 -23.92 -60.16
CA ALA A 272 40.37 -24.11 -58.86
C ALA A 272 39.76 -22.83 -58.29
N SER A 273 40.36 -21.67 -58.59
CA SER A 273 39.81 -20.37 -58.20
C SER A 273 38.51 -20.04 -58.94
N ALA A 274 38.34 -20.43 -60.20
CA ALA A 274 37.10 -20.25 -60.96
C ALA A 274 35.93 -21.08 -60.41
N LEU A 275 36.18 -22.36 -60.08
CA LEU A 275 35.19 -23.20 -59.39
C LEU A 275 34.83 -22.62 -58.02
N SER A 276 35.84 -22.23 -57.22
CA SER A 276 35.61 -21.63 -55.90
C SER A 276 34.78 -20.34 -56.01
N ALA A 277 35.08 -19.44 -56.97
CA ALA A 277 34.32 -18.20 -57.16
C ALA A 277 32.87 -18.44 -57.58
N TYR A 278 32.60 -19.48 -58.36
CA TYR A 278 31.24 -19.87 -58.72
C TYR A 278 30.45 -20.41 -57.51
N LEU A 279 31.08 -21.27 -56.71
CA LEU A 279 30.48 -21.80 -55.48
C LEU A 279 30.22 -20.72 -54.43
N VAL A 280 31.10 -19.71 -54.33
CA VAL A 280 30.87 -18.51 -53.52
C VAL A 280 29.57 -17.82 -53.96
N LYS A 281 29.34 -17.62 -55.27
CA LYS A 281 28.12 -16.96 -55.77
C LYS A 281 26.84 -17.71 -55.42
N ILE A 282 26.81 -19.04 -55.61
CA ILE A 282 25.63 -19.86 -55.25
C ILE A 282 25.39 -19.82 -53.75
N THR A 283 26.45 -20.00 -52.95
CA THR A 283 26.35 -20.00 -51.48
C THR A 283 25.83 -18.66 -50.98
N ILE A 284 26.34 -17.55 -51.54
CA ILE A 284 25.83 -16.20 -51.24
C ILE A 284 24.34 -16.11 -51.61
N SER A 285 23.94 -16.53 -52.81
CA SER A 285 22.53 -16.45 -53.26
C SER A 285 21.58 -17.21 -52.35
N ALA A 286 21.96 -18.41 -51.91
CA ALA A 286 21.17 -19.20 -50.97
C ALA A 286 21.00 -18.47 -49.62
N VAL A 287 22.09 -17.92 -49.07
CA VAL A 287 22.03 -17.13 -47.83
C VAL A 287 21.18 -15.86 -48.02
N LYS A 288 21.29 -15.18 -49.18
CA LYS A 288 20.47 -14.00 -49.49
C LYS A 288 18.98 -14.33 -49.48
N ASN A 289 18.59 -15.44 -50.12
CA ASN A 289 17.20 -15.86 -50.21
C ASN A 289 16.63 -16.26 -48.84
N ILE A 290 17.39 -17.02 -48.03
CA ILE A 290 16.99 -17.38 -46.65
C ILE A 290 16.80 -16.13 -45.79
N TYR A 291 17.80 -15.25 -45.81
CA TYR A 291 17.76 -14.03 -45.01
C TYR A 291 16.61 -13.10 -45.42
N LYS A 292 16.37 -12.95 -46.74
CA LYS A 292 15.27 -12.16 -47.28
C LYS A 292 13.91 -12.71 -46.84
N GLU A 293 13.73 -14.02 -46.90
CA GLU A 293 12.49 -14.66 -46.43
C GLU A 293 12.29 -14.47 -44.94
N PHE A 294 13.36 -14.64 -44.16
CA PHE A 294 13.30 -14.44 -42.71
C PHE A 294 12.91 -13.00 -42.37
N LYS A 295 13.66 -12.02 -42.88
CA LYS A 295 13.48 -10.59 -42.59
C LYS A 295 12.16 -10.01 -43.12
N ASN A 296 11.72 -10.42 -44.30
CA ASN A 296 10.56 -9.78 -44.93
C ASN A 296 9.25 -10.49 -44.61
N ASN A 297 9.26 -11.80 -44.35
CA ASN A 297 8.04 -12.58 -44.21
C ASN A 297 7.90 -13.18 -42.81
N ILE A 298 8.88 -13.97 -42.35
CA ILE A 298 8.76 -14.75 -41.10
C ILE A 298 8.79 -13.85 -39.83
N VAL A 299 9.70 -12.87 -39.73
CA VAL A 299 9.76 -11.99 -38.54
C VAL A 299 8.58 -11.02 -38.43
N ASN A 300 7.83 -10.85 -39.51
CA ASN A 300 6.70 -9.92 -39.61
C ASN A 300 5.34 -10.64 -39.46
N LEU A 301 5.33 -11.91 -39.05
CA LEU A 301 4.10 -12.65 -38.82
C LEU A 301 3.38 -12.10 -37.58
N ASP A 302 2.06 -11.95 -37.67
CA ASP A 302 1.24 -11.53 -36.54
C ASP A 302 1.33 -12.53 -35.38
N SER A 303 1.48 -13.82 -35.71
CA SER A 303 1.62 -14.96 -34.80
C SER A 303 2.73 -14.83 -33.76
N ILE A 304 3.78 -14.06 -34.06
CA ILE A 304 4.98 -13.95 -33.22
C ILE A 304 5.10 -12.57 -32.57
N LYS A 305 4.03 -11.77 -32.51
CA LYS A 305 4.14 -10.42 -31.93
C LYS A 305 4.37 -10.44 -30.42
N TYR A 306 3.68 -11.35 -29.72
CA TYR A 306 3.68 -11.49 -28.26
C TYR A 306 3.42 -10.17 -27.51
N ILE A 307 2.45 -9.36 -27.97
CA ILE A 307 2.13 -8.08 -27.33
C ILE A 307 0.77 -8.15 -26.65
N ASP A 308 0.75 -7.94 -25.34
CA ASP A 308 -0.47 -7.90 -24.53
C ASP A 308 -1.28 -6.60 -24.73
N GLU A 309 -2.40 -6.49 -24.03
CA GLU A 309 -3.29 -5.31 -24.09
C GLU A 309 -2.65 -4.02 -23.52
N ASN A 310 -1.60 -4.15 -22.71
CA ASN A 310 -0.82 -3.04 -22.16
C ASN A 310 0.35 -2.62 -23.08
N GLY A 311 0.54 -3.30 -24.21
CA GLY A 311 1.65 -3.03 -25.13
C GLY A 311 2.99 -3.63 -24.70
N LYS A 312 2.99 -4.56 -23.74
CA LYS A 312 4.16 -5.26 -23.18
C LYS A 312 4.41 -6.58 -23.88
N PHE A 313 5.68 -7.00 -23.93
CA PHE A 313 6.05 -8.28 -24.52
C PHE A 313 5.71 -9.43 -23.57
N VAL A 314 5.09 -10.52 -24.04
CA VAL A 314 4.67 -11.65 -23.18
C VAL A 314 5.69 -12.78 -23.24
N MET A 315 6.15 -13.22 -22.07
CA MET A 315 7.00 -14.40 -21.88
C MET A 315 6.33 -15.41 -20.96
N TYR A 316 6.41 -16.67 -21.35
CA TYR A 316 5.92 -17.80 -20.58
C TYR A 316 7.07 -18.69 -20.13
N ASP A 317 6.91 -19.32 -18.97
CA ASP A 317 7.73 -20.45 -18.54
C ASP A 317 7.24 -21.77 -19.15
N GLY A 318 7.92 -22.87 -18.79
CA GLY A 318 7.54 -24.25 -19.07
C GLY A 318 6.42 -24.77 -18.17
N SER A 319 6.05 -26.04 -18.39
CA SER A 319 4.91 -26.69 -17.72
C SER A 319 5.21 -27.23 -16.30
N GLY A 320 6.17 -26.65 -15.60
CA GLY A 320 6.73 -27.09 -14.31
C GLY A 320 7.87 -26.15 -13.91
N ASP A 321 8.50 -26.38 -12.76
CA ASP A 321 9.54 -25.51 -12.19
C ASP A 321 10.52 -24.94 -13.24
N GLY A 322 10.56 -23.62 -13.35
CA GLY A 322 11.34 -22.93 -14.35
C GLY A 322 11.91 -21.59 -13.89
N LYS A 323 12.50 -20.89 -14.86
CA LYS A 323 13.18 -19.61 -14.61
C LYS A 323 13.05 -18.69 -15.80
N LEU A 324 12.37 -17.56 -15.59
CA LEU A 324 12.34 -16.44 -16.52
C LEU A 324 13.35 -15.38 -16.06
N ASN A 325 14.24 -14.94 -16.95
CA ASN A 325 15.37 -14.09 -16.58
C ASN A 325 15.55 -12.88 -17.49
N GLY A 326 14.71 -11.86 -17.28
CA GLY A 326 14.74 -10.62 -18.03
C GLY A 326 14.51 -10.90 -19.52
N THR A 327 15.45 -10.44 -20.34
CA THR A 327 15.45 -10.67 -21.79
C THR A 327 16.21 -11.93 -22.22
N ILE A 328 16.72 -12.73 -21.27
CA ILE A 328 17.62 -13.86 -21.53
C ILE A 328 16.83 -15.18 -21.46
N LEU A 329 16.86 -15.94 -22.55
CA LEU A 329 16.26 -17.27 -22.68
C LEU A 329 17.12 -18.36 -22.01
N ASP A 330 16.55 -19.55 -21.79
CA ASP A 330 17.22 -20.70 -21.15
C ASP A 330 18.54 -21.13 -21.80
N ASP A 331 18.68 -20.94 -23.10
CA ASP A 331 19.90 -21.25 -23.86
C ASP A 331 20.94 -20.11 -23.85
N GLY A 332 20.68 -19.05 -23.08
CA GLY A 332 21.53 -17.86 -22.96
C GLY A 332 21.32 -16.81 -24.05
N PHE A 333 20.33 -17.01 -24.94
CA PHE A 333 20.01 -16.06 -26.00
C PHE A 333 19.36 -14.80 -25.44
N ASP A 334 19.88 -13.62 -25.81
CA ASP A 334 19.43 -12.34 -25.28
C ASP A 334 18.59 -11.57 -26.31
N LEU A 335 17.30 -11.46 -26.05
CA LEU A 335 16.33 -10.80 -26.92
C LEU A 335 16.47 -9.28 -26.98
N SER A 336 17.27 -8.67 -26.11
CA SER A 336 17.55 -7.22 -26.16
C SER A 336 18.60 -6.85 -27.23
N LYS A 337 19.35 -7.83 -27.74
CA LYS A 337 20.46 -7.61 -28.67
C LYS A 337 19.99 -7.58 -30.13
N ASP A 338 20.73 -6.85 -30.96
CA ASP A 338 20.55 -6.95 -32.40
C ASP A 338 20.97 -8.34 -32.86
N ILE A 339 20.19 -8.92 -33.78
CA ILE A 339 20.51 -10.18 -34.43
C ILE A 339 20.91 -9.85 -35.86
N LYS A 340 22.17 -10.13 -36.18
CA LYS A 340 22.77 -9.89 -37.50
C LYS A 340 22.80 -11.19 -38.29
N VAL A 341 22.95 -11.06 -39.60
CA VAL A 341 23.13 -12.21 -40.51
C VAL A 341 24.29 -13.12 -40.07
N THR A 342 25.36 -12.54 -39.52
CA THR A 342 26.54 -13.27 -39.03
C THR A 342 26.27 -14.11 -37.79
N ASP A 343 25.23 -13.77 -37.02
CA ASP A 343 24.84 -14.50 -35.82
C ASP A 343 24.05 -15.77 -36.19
N ILE A 344 23.32 -15.75 -37.31
CA ILE A 344 22.67 -16.94 -37.91
C ILE A 344 23.70 -17.77 -38.68
N PHE A 345 24.48 -17.13 -39.54
CA PHE A 345 25.42 -17.77 -40.45
C PHE A 345 26.86 -17.62 -39.98
N SER A 346 27.18 -18.31 -38.88
CA SER A 346 28.57 -18.40 -38.38
C SER A 346 29.53 -18.96 -39.44
N GLN A 347 30.85 -18.78 -39.26
CA GLN A 347 31.84 -19.36 -40.18
C GLN A 347 31.73 -20.89 -40.30
N ASN A 348 31.34 -21.58 -39.21
CA ASN A 348 31.06 -23.01 -39.21
C ASN A 348 29.75 -23.34 -39.94
N SER A 349 28.73 -22.50 -39.81
CA SER A 349 27.48 -22.62 -40.55
C SER A 349 27.73 -22.49 -42.06
N ILE A 350 28.53 -21.49 -42.46
CA ILE A 350 28.97 -21.29 -43.84
C ILE A 350 29.79 -22.50 -44.33
N TYR A 351 30.66 -23.06 -43.48
CA TYR A 351 31.39 -24.30 -43.79
C TYR A 351 30.43 -25.45 -44.11
N ASN A 352 29.40 -25.67 -43.28
CA ASN A 352 28.45 -26.77 -43.49
C ASN A 352 27.63 -26.59 -44.77
N ILE A 353 27.15 -25.37 -45.06
CA ILE A 353 26.45 -25.04 -46.31
C ILE A 353 27.39 -25.26 -47.51
N ALA A 354 28.62 -24.73 -47.44
CA ALA A 354 29.61 -24.90 -48.48
C ALA A 354 30.00 -26.38 -48.67
N SER A 355 30.09 -27.17 -47.60
CA SER A 355 30.39 -28.60 -47.65
C SER A 355 29.27 -29.38 -48.34
N VAL A 356 28.00 -29.12 -48.04
CA VAL A 356 26.86 -29.77 -48.72
C VAL A 356 26.89 -29.50 -50.23
N ILE A 357 27.12 -28.23 -50.61
CA ILE A 357 27.21 -27.83 -52.02
C ILE A 357 28.43 -28.50 -52.69
N VAL A 358 29.57 -28.53 -51.99
CA VAL A 358 30.83 -29.11 -52.50
C VAL A 358 30.76 -30.64 -52.59
N ASP A 359 30.11 -31.32 -51.64
CA ASP A 359 29.96 -32.78 -51.62
C ASP A 359 29.08 -33.26 -52.77
N GLY A 360 27.97 -32.58 -53.05
CA GLY A 360 27.15 -32.85 -54.25
C GLY A 360 27.92 -32.67 -55.57
N ILE A 361 29.05 -31.96 -55.54
CA ILE A 361 29.88 -31.67 -56.72
C ILE A 361 31.10 -32.60 -56.83
N LEU A 362 31.77 -32.92 -55.71
CA LEU A 362 33.03 -33.68 -55.69
C LEU A 362 32.85 -35.20 -55.69
N VAL A 363 31.70 -35.74 -55.25
CA VAL A 363 31.43 -37.19 -55.22
C VAL A 363 31.59 -37.86 -56.58
N ASN A 364 31.49 -37.10 -57.68
CA ASN A 364 31.57 -37.61 -59.05
C ASN A 364 32.93 -37.38 -59.74
N TYR A 365 33.92 -36.77 -59.07
CA TYR A 365 35.21 -36.40 -59.68
C TYR A 365 36.42 -36.72 -58.77
N ALA A 366 36.73 -38.01 -58.62
CA ALA A 366 37.84 -38.52 -57.79
C ALA A 366 39.27 -38.09 -58.24
N SER A 367 39.43 -37.41 -59.38
CA SER A 367 40.73 -37.02 -59.96
C SER A 367 41.20 -35.59 -59.64
N ILE A 368 40.56 -34.91 -58.69
CA ILE A 368 40.89 -33.52 -58.29
C ILE A 368 42.12 -33.52 -57.34
N LYS A 369 43.15 -32.72 -57.69
CA LYS A 369 44.44 -32.68 -56.96
C LYS A 369 44.46 -31.74 -55.75
N LEU A 370 43.46 -30.87 -55.60
CA LEU A 370 43.26 -30.02 -54.42
C LEU A 370 42.34 -30.76 -53.43
N SER A 371 42.67 -30.72 -52.13
CA SER A 371 41.80 -31.34 -51.13
C SER A 371 40.44 -30.63 -51.12
N LYS A 372 39.37 -31.40 -50.91
CA LYS A 372 38.00 -30.92 -50.64
C LYS A 372 38.02 -29.73 -49.67
N GLU A 373 38.84 -29.83 -48.63
CA GLU A 373 39.05 -28.82 -47.60
C GLU A 373 39.56 -27.47 -48.16
N THR A 374 40.42 -27.49 -49.18
CA THR A 374 40.94 -26.25 -49.78
C THR A 374 39.87 -25.50 -50.58
N ILE A 375 39.01 -26.22 -51.31
CA ILE A 375 37.89 -25.62 -52.05
C ILE A 375 36.88 -25.03 -51.07
N ILE A 376 36.51 -25.78 -50.04
CA ILE A 376 35.61 -25.30 -48.98
C ILE A 376 36.18 -24.05 -48.29
N SER A 377 37.47 -24.04 -47.98
CA SER A 377 38.14 -22.89 -47.35
C SER A 377 38.10 -21.64 -48.24
N ASN A 378 38.31 -21.80 -49.56
CA ASN A 378 38.18 -20.68 -50.50
C ASN A 378 36.74 -20.15 -50.60
N VAL A 379 35.75 -21.05 -50.54
CA VAL A 379 34.33 -20.67 -50.54
C VAL A 379 33.98 -19.90 -49.28
N ILE A 380 34.40 -20.39 -48.11
CA ILE A 380 34.18 -19.69 -46.82
C ILE A 380 34.80 -18.31 -46.85
N ASN A 381 36.07 -18.20 -47.27
CA ASN A 381 36.76 -16.92 -47.31
C ASN A 381 36.07 -15.94 -48.27
N GLY A 382 35.60 -16.41 -49.43
CA GLY A 382 34.85 -15.58 -50.38
C GLY A 382 33.50 -15.12 -49.83
N VAL A 383 32.76 -16.01 -49.16
CA VAL A 383 31.45 -15.71 -48.55
C VAL A 383 31.61 -14.75 -47.36
N VAL A 384 32.57 -15.00 -46.46
CA VAL A 384 32.89 -14.13 -45.33
C VAL A 384 33.34 -12.75 -45.83
N SER A 385 34.17 -12.69 -46.88
CA SER A 385 34.59 -11.41 -47.47
C SER A 385 33.40 -10.62 -48.03
N ALA A 386 32.40 -11.28 -48.60
CA ALA A 386 31.18 -10.64 -49.08
C ALA A 386 30.28 -10.14 -47.92
N PHE A 387 30.29 -10.79 -46.75
CA PHE A 387 29.62 -10.27 -45.55
C PHE A 387 30.40 -9.08 -44.96
N SER A 388 31.73 -9.14 -44.94
CA SER A 388 32.59 -8.09 -44.37
C SER A 388 32.68 -6.83 -45.26
N SER A 389 32.40 -6.92 -46.56
CA SER A 389 32.43 -5.77 -47.48
C SER A 389 31.24 -4.82 -47.34
N GLY A 390 30.25 -5.13 -46.49
CA GLY A 390 29.03 -4.35 -46.33
C GLY A 390 28.00 -4.56 -47.46
N GLU A 391 28.30 -5.42 -48.44
CA GLU A 391 27.40 -5.80 -49.54
C GLU A 391 26.16 -6.58 -49.03
N PHE A 392 26.18 -6.95 -47.75
CA PHE A 392 25.12 -7.63 -47.04
C PHE A 392 24.95 -7.05 -45.62
N ASP A 393 24.76 -5.74 -45.50
CA ASP A 393 24.26 -5.14 -44.25
C ASP A 393 22.77 -5.49 -44.09
N GLY A 394 22.53 -6.71 -43.62
CA GLY A 394 21.20 -7.21 -43.40
C GLY A 394 20.40 -6.34 -42.42
N GLY A 395 21.05 -5.56 -41.55
CA GLY A 395 20.40 -4.90 -40.42
C GLY A 395 19.94 -5.90 -39.35
N ASN A 396 19.31 -5.36 -38.31
CA ASN A 396 18.73 -6.16 -37.23
C ASN A 396 17.47 -6.89 -37.72
N ILE A 397 17.38 -8.19 -37.43
CA ILE A 397 16.18 -9.01 -37.70
C ILE A 397 15.45 -9.42 -36.43
N ASN A 398 15.93 -9.02 -35.26
CA ASN A 398 15.23 -9.25 -34.01
C ASN A 398 13.92 -8.44 -33.99
N PRO A 399 12.75 -9.08 -34.08
CA PRO A 399 11.47 -8.38 -34.09
C PRO A 399 11.02 -7.94 -32.69
N HIS A 400 11.75 -8.32 -31.63
CA HIS A 400 11.32 -8.13 -30.24
C HIS A 400 12.06 -7.03 -29.51
N LYS A 401 13.33 -6.78 -29.85
CA LYS A 401 14.21 -5.81 -29.17
C LYS A 401 13.53 -4.48 -28.81
N ASP A 402 12.85 -3.84 -29.77
CA ASP A 402 12.22 -2.53 -29.52
C ASP A 402 10.94 -2.62 -28.68
N LYS A 403 10.28 -3.78 -28.66
CA LYS A 403 9.08 -4.04 -27.86
C LYS A 403 9.40 -4.18 -26.37
N LEU A 404 10.57 -4.72 -26.05
CA LEU A 404 11.00 -4.96 -24.66
C LEU A 404 11.17 -3.66 -23.85
N LYS A 405 11.35 -2.52 -24.52
CA LYS A 405 11.45 -1.19 -23.88
C LYS A 405 10.17 -0.75 -23.17
N ASN A 406 9.04 -1.40 -23.45
CA ASN A 406 7.77 -1.14 -22.77
C ASN A 406 7.59 -2.01 -21.50
N GLY A 407 8.58 -2.86 -21.19
CA GLY A 407 8.48 -3.91 -20.19
C GLY A 407 7.92 -5.22 -20.72
N ILE A 408 7.95 -6.23 -19.87
CA ILE A 408 7.63 -7.63 -20.14
C ILE A 408 6.53 -8.09 -19.18
N THR A 409 5.58 -8.85 -19.71
CA THR A 409 4.61 -9.61 -18.94
C THR A 409 5.08 -11.05 -18.84
N TYR A 410 5.44 -11.49 -17.64
CA TYR A 410 5.90 -12.84 -17.35
C TYR A 410 4.76 -13.69 -16.80
N ILE A 411 4.68 -14.93 -17.27
CA ILE A 411 3.70 -15.94 -16.86
C ILE A 411 4.49 -17.16 -16.38
N GLY A 412 4.57 -17.39 -15.06
CA GLY A 412 5.26 -18.56 -14.49
C GLY A 412 4.51 -19.87 -14.79
N GLY A 413 3.20 -19.89 -14.59
CA GLY A 413 2.39 -21.07 -14.88
C GLY A 413 2.35 -22.03 -13.70
N LYS A 414 2.76 -23.28 -13.90
CA LYS A 414 2.66 -24.32 -12.86
C LYS A 414 4.04 -24.70 -12.35
N GLY A 415 4.14 -25.01 -11.07
CA GLY A 415 5.39 -25.39 -10.42
C GLY A 415 5.98 -24.23 -9.64
N SER A 416 7.17 -24.43 -9.10
CA SER A 416 7.91 -23.39 -8.38
C SER A 416 8.85 -22.65 -9.32
N ASP A 417 8.44 -21.48 -9.75
CA ASP A 417 9.10 -20.68 -10.77
C ASP A 417 9.88 -19.52 -10.19
N THR A 418 10.92 -19.09 -10.90
CA THR A 418 11.68 -17.88 -10.56
C THR A 418 11.60 -16.89 -11.71
N ILE A 419 10.91 -15.78 -11.49
CA ILE A 419 10.76 -14.70 -12.45
C ILE A 419 11.66 -13.54 -12.03
N ILE A 420 12.51 -13.10 -12.95
CA ILE A 420 13.38 -11.93 -12.81
C ILE A 420 13.01 -10.98 -13.95
N GLY A 421 12.55 -9.79 -13.61
CA GLY A 421 12.20 -8.73 -14.55
C GLY A 421 13.40 -7.91 -14.99
N THR A 422 13.12 -6.72 -15.49
CA THR A 422 14.01 -5.83 -16.21
C THR A 422 14.19 -4.51 -15.46
N GLU A 423 14.61 -3.47 -16.17
CA GLU A 423 14.74 -2.10 -15.68
C GLU A 423 13.53 -1.22 -16.09
N PHE A 424 12.51 -1.85 -16.68
CA PHE A 424 11.28 -1.22 -17.14
C PHE A 424 10.10 -1.75 -16.33
N ASP A 425 9.00 -1.01 -16.34
CA ASP A 425 7.74 -1.43 -15.69
C ASP A 425 7.31 -2.82 -16.19
N ASP A 426 7.41 -3.86 -15.37
CA ASP A 426 7.07 -5.22 -15.74
C ASP A 426 5.77 -5.69 -15.07
N ILE A 427 5.20 -6.78 -15.60
CA ILE A 427 4.06 -7.46 -14.98
C ILE A 427 4.45 -8.91 -14.74
N LEU A 428 4.44 -9.34 -13.48
CA LEU A 428 4.88 -10.67 -13.06
C LEU A 428 3.68 -11.44 -12.50
N TYR A 429 3.19 -12.43 -13.25
CA TYR A 429 2.23 -13.41 -12.76
C TYR A 429 2.97 -14.65 -12.27
N SER A 430 2.80 -15.00 -10.99
CA SER A 430 3.36 -16.24 -10.45
C SER A 430 2.81 -17.46 -11.18
N ASN A 431 1.49 -17.49 -11.40
CA ASN A 431 0.84 -18.52 -12.22
C ASN A 431 0.28 -17.96 -13.54
N ASP A 432 -0.91 -17.32 -13.50
CA ASP A 432 -1.62 -16.83 -14.68
C ASP A 432 -2.63 -15.73 -14.34
N LYS A 433 -3.29 -15.18 -15.37
CA LYS A 433 -4.40 -14.22 -15.21
C LYS A 433 -5.69 -14.85 -14.69
N SER A 434 -5.80 -16.18 -14.64
CA SER A 434 -6.97 -16.88 -14.05
C SER A 434 -6.90 -16.97 -12.51
N LEU A 435 -5.72 -16.68 -11.94
CA LEU A 435 -5.44 -16.56 -10.51
C LEU A 435 -5.81 -17.82 -9.73
N LYS A 436 -5.75 -18.98 -10.40
CA LYS A 436 -5.92 -20.28 -9.76
C LYS A 436 -4.59 -20.76 -9.25
N ASP A 437 -4.35 -20.48 -7.98
CA ASP A 437 -3.17 -20.95 -7.27
C ASP A 437 -2.99 -22.48 -7.41
N ASP A 438 -1.77 -22.89 -7.75
CA ASP A 438 -1.37 -24.29 -7.79
C ASP A 438 -0.70 -24.76 -6.48
N ASN A 439 -0.60 -23.85 -5.50
CA ASN A 439 0.02 -23.97 -4.17
C ASN A 439 1.54 -24.17 -4.18
N SER A 440 2.19 -24.00 -5.34
CA SER A 440 3.64 -24.01 -5.47
C SER A 440 4.20 -22.64 -5.11
N PRO A 441 5.32 -22.54 -4.36
CA PRO A 441 5.95 -21.26 -4.07
C PRO A 441 6.74 -20.72 -5.26
N ASP A 442 6.46 -19.49 -5.64
CA ASP A 442 7.18 -18.76 -6.70
C ASP A 442 8.07 -17.64 -6.15
N ILE A 443 9.08 -17.25 -6.92
CA ILE A 443 9.97 -16.13 -6.60
C ILE A 443 9.84 -15.08 -7.70
N LEU A 444 9.28 -13.92 -7.36
CA LEU A 444 9.08 -12.78 -8.26
C LEU A 444 10.06 -11.65 -7.93
N LYS A 445 10.85 -11.24 -8.90
CA LYS A 445 11.79 -10.12 -8.76
C LYS A 445 11.60 -9.13 -9.89
N GLY A 446 10.96 -7.99 -9.66
CA GLY A 446 10.65 -7.03 -10.72
C GLY A 446 11.88 -6.34 -11.27
N GLY A 447 12.74 -5.82 -10.38
CA GLY A 447 13.95 -5.12 -10.78
C GLY A 447 13.79 -3.63 -10.50
N ASP A 448 14.16 -2.81 -11.48
CA ASP A 448 13.91 -1.37 -11.43
C ASP A 448 12.70 -1.05 -12.31
N GLY A 449 11.92 -0.02 -11.98
CA GLY A 449 10.71 0.33 -12.73
C GLY A 449 9.48 0.28 -11.83
N TYR A 450 8.31 0.62 -12.36
CA TYR A 450 7.06 0.43 -11.64
C TYR A 450 6.48 -0.96 -11.93
N ASP A 451 6.86 -1.95 -11.12
CA ASP A 451 6.52 -3.35 -11.37
C ASP A 451 5.18 -3.77 -10.74
N THR A 452 4.43 -4.61 -11.45
CA THR A 452 3.15 -5.15 -10.99
C THR A 452 3.26 -6.64 -10.71
N TYR A 453 3.01 -7.04 -9.46
CA TYR A 453 3.13 -8.43 -9.02
C TYR A 453 1.75 -9.05 -8.79
N TYR A 454 1.46 -10.17 -9.43
CA TYR A 454 0.30 -11.02 -9.15
C TYR A 454 0.80 -12.32 -8.51
N ALA A 455 0.64 -12.41 -7.19
CA ALA A 455 1.17 -13.48 -6.36
C ALA A 455 0.06 -14.24 -5.61
N ASN A 456 0.33 -15.50 -5.28
CA ASN A 456 -0.54 -16.43 -4.58
C ASN A 456 0.16 -17.01 -3.33
N ASP A 457 -0.37 -18.10 -2.76
CA ASP A 457 0.10 -18.67 -1.49
C ASP A 457 1.54 -19.17 -1.56
N LYS A 458 2.34 -18.79 -0.56
CA LYS A 458 3.78 -19.10 -0.36
C LYS A 458 4.75 -18.39 -1.30
N ASP A 459 4.27 -17.47 -2.12
CA ASP A 459 5.12 -16.71 -3.03
C ASP A 459 6.06 -15.75 -2.28
N ILE A 460 7.12 -15.35 -2.97
CA ILE A 460 8.15 -14.47 -2.47
C ILE A 460 8.42 -13.36 -3.49
N ILE A 461 8.25 -12.10 -3.07
CA ILE A 461 8.54 -10.91 -3.88
C ILE A 461 9.84 -10.26 -3.39
N THR A 462 10.64 -9.75 -4.32
CA THR A 462 11.79 -8.88 -4.02
C THR A 462 11.96 -7.84 -5.12
N ASP A 463 11.93 -6.56 -4.76
CA ASP A 463 12.05 -5.45 -5.69
C ASP A 463 13.31 -4.63 -5.37
N SER A 464 14.08 -4.22 -6.38
CA SER A 464 15.36 -3.54 -6.13
C SER A 464 15.23 -2.05 -5.87
N ASP A 465 14.24 -1.38 -6.46
CA ASP A 465 14.00 0.05 -6.26
C ASP A 465 12.78 0.34 -5.37
N GLY A 466 12.02 -0.71 -5.04
CA GLY A 466 10.86 -0.68 -4.18
C GLY A 466 9.64 -0.01 -4.81
N LYS A 467 9.60 0.20 -6.13
CA LYS A 467 8.47 0.85 -6.81
C LYS A 467 7.61 -0.18 -7.52
N GLY A 468 6.31 -0.07 -7.33
CA GLY A 468 5.38 -1.01 -7.95
C GLY A 468 4.12 -1.18 -7.12
N GLU A 469 3.42 -2.28 -7.38
CA GLU A 469 2.23 -2.69 -6.65
C GLU A 469 2.09 -4.22 -6.62
N VAL A 470 1.44 -4.73 -5.57
CA VAL A 470 1.27 -6.17 -5.35
C VAL A 470 -0.21 -6.53 -5.24
N TYR A 471 -0.64 -7.51 -6.01
CA TYR A 471 -1.92 -8.18 -5.89
C TYR A 471 -1.67 -9.57 -5.32
N PHE A 472 -2.15 -9.80 -4.09
CA PHE A 472 -2.07 -11.10 -3.42
C PHE A 472 -3.45 -11.76 -3.41
N ASN A 473 -3.58 -12.93 -4.02
CA ASN A 473 -4.88 -13.62 -4.21
C ASN A 473 -5.96 -12.67 -4.76
N ASN A 474 -5.60 -11.88 -5.79
CA ASN A 474 -6.43 -10.85 -6.42
C ASN A 474 -6.78 -9.63 -5.55
N THR A 475 -6.23 -9.51 -4.35
CA THR A 475 -6.42 -8.33 -3.49
C THR A 475 -5.18 -7.46 -3.56
N GLN A 476 -5.34 -6.21 -4.01
CA GLN A 476 -4.25 -5.24 -4.02
C GLN A 476 -3.81 -4.96 -2.57
N LEU A 477 -2.52 -5.08 -2.30
CA LEU A 477 -1.95 -4.75 -1.01
C LEU A 477 -1.72 -3.25 -0.94
N ILE A 478 -2.48 -2.58 -0.09
CA ILE A 478 -2.40 -1.13 0.15
C ILE A 478 -1.70 -0.78 1.48
N GLY A 479 -1.57 -1.76 2.37
CA GLY A 479 -1.01 -1.59 3.71
C GLY A 479 -2.06 -1.63 4.82
N GLY A 480 -1.70 -1.12 6.00
CA GLY A 480 -2.52 -1.27 7.20
C GLY A 480 -2.03 -0.49 8.39
N ILE A 481 -2.77 -0.57 9.48
CA ILE A 481 -2.56 0.16 10.73
C ILE A 481 -1.99 -0.77 11.79
N LEU A 482 -1.00 -0.29 12.55
CA LEU A 482 -0.35 -1.03 13.63
C LEU A 482 -1.35 -1.51 14.70
N ASP A 483 -1.39 -2.81 14.92
CA ASP A 483 -2.03 -3.46 16.06
C ASP A 483 -0.97 -3.67 17.15
N LYS A 484 -1.00 -2.80 18.17
CA LYS A 484 -0.03 -2.83 19.28
C LYS A 484 -0.18 -4.09 20.15
N ASP A 485 -1.36 -4.70 20.21
CA ASP A 485 -1.63 -5.87 21.05
C ASP A 485 -1.08 -7.15 20.43
N LYS A 486 -1.08 -7.23 19.08
CA LYS A 486 -0.46 -8.33 18.33
C LYS A 486 1.02 -8.15 18.08
N SER A 487 1.52 -6.92 18.22
CA SER A 487 2.93 -6.58 17.97
C SER A 487 3.84 -7.02 19.11
N SER A 488 5.09 -7.29 18.77
CA SER A 488 6.18 -7.55 19.72
C SER A 488 7.33 -6.54 19.52
N ASN A 489 8.42 -6.71 20.28
CA ASN A 489 9.62 -5.89 20.09
C ASN A 489 10.34 -6.18 18.76
N SER A 490 10.17 -7.37 18.19
CA SER A 490 10.90 -7.82 16.99
C SER A 490 10.03 -7.82 15.72
N ILE A 491 8.71 -8.01 15.87
CA ILE A 491 7.76 -8.06 14.76
C ILE A 491 6.62 -7.09 15.04
N LYS A 492 6.37 -6.17 14.10
CA LYS A 492 5.22 -5.26 14.11
C LYS A 492 4.12 -5.84 13.25
N VAL A 493 2.90 -5.90 13.79
CA VAL A 493 1.73 -6.43 13.09
C VAL A 493 0.82 -5.27 12.72
N TYR A 494 0.50 -5.12 11.44
CA TYR A 494 -0.45 -4.14 10.92
C TYR A 494 -1.66 -4.86 10.33
N LEU A 495 -2.83 -4.23 10.42
CA LEU A 495 -4.08 -4.77 9.89
C LEU A 495 -4.59 -3.85 8.79
N SER A 496 -4.99 -4.45 7.67
CA SER A 496 -5.81 -3.78 6.64
C SER A 496 -7.09 -3.18 7.25
N GLU A 497 -7.72 -2.24 6.53
CA GLU A 497 -8.90 -1.52 7.02
C GLU A 497 -10.09 -2.42 7.38
N ASP A 498 -10.28 -3.50 6.62
CA ASP A 498 -11.31 -4.52 6.84
C ASP A 498 -10.85 -5.64 7.78
N LYS A 499 -9.58 -5.60 8.21
CA LYS A 499 -8.89 -6.54 9.10
C LYS A 499 -8.71 -7.96 8.52
N ASN A 500 -8.93 -8.14 7.21
CA ASN A 500 -8.82 -9.42 6.52
C ASN A 500 -7.36 -9.78 6.19
N ILE A 501 -6.55 -8.79 5.85
CA ILE A 501 -5.11 -8.93 5.63
C ILE A 501 -4.32 -8.48 6.86
N GLU A 502 -3.37 -9.30 7.30
CA GLU A 502 -2.36 -8.94 8.30
C GLU A 502 -0.98 -8.80 7.68
N TYR A 503 -0.24 -7.80 8.14
CA TYR A 503 1.11 -7.46 7.69
C TYR A 503 2.07 -7.61 8.86
N HIS A 504 2.95 -8.60 8.82
CA HIS A 504 3.92 -8.91 9.87
C HIS A 504 5.29 -8.45 9.40
N LEU A 505 5.72 -7.27 9.86
CA LEU A 505 7.00 -6.66 9.50
C LEU A 505 8.06 -6.97 10.56
N ASP A 506 9.14 -7.65 10.17
CA ASP A 506 10.39 -7.68 10.92
C ASP A 506 11.26 -6.50 10.49
N GLU A 507 11.34 -5.48 11.34
CA GLU A 507 12.07 -4.23 11.06
C GLU A 507 13.59 -4.44 10.95
N ASN A 508 14.15 -5.53 11.52
CA ASN A 508 15.58 -5.80 11.47
C ASN A 508 15.99 -6.44 10.14
N SER A 509 15.22 -7.45 9.71
CA SER A 509 15.47 -8.16 8.45
C SER A 509 14.83 -7.49 7.24
N LYS A 510 13.94 -6.51 7.45
CA LYS A 510 13.12 -5.87 6.41
C LYS A 510 12.29 -6.88 5.62
N VAL A 511 11.81 -7.93 6.28
CA VAL A 511 10.92 -8.92 5.69
C VAL A 511 9.50 -8.61 6.13
N LEU A 512 8.62 -8.42 5.16
CA LEU A 512 7.19 -8.24 5.37
C LEU A 512 6.47 -9.54 4.98
N LYS A 513 5.90 -10.22 5.97
CA LYS A 513 5.04 -11.39 5.75
C LYS A 513 3.58 -10.96 5.76
N VAL A 514 2.86 -11.22 4.68
CA VAL A 514 1.45 -10.86 4.49
C VAL A 514 0.61 -12.12 4.65
N ILE A 515 -0.49 -12.03 5.42
CA ILE A 515 -1.40 -13.15 5.68
C ILE A 515 -2.80 -12.72 5.28
N ASP A 516 -3.43 -13.47 4.37
CA ASP A 516 -4.81 -13.26 3.95
C ASP A 516 -5.76 -14.25 4.65
N LYS A 517 -6.54 -13.75 5.61
CA LYS A 517 -7.48 -14.57 6.39
C LYS A 517 -8.67 -15.06 5.59
N ASN A 518 -9.05 -14.38 4.51
CA ASN A 518 -10.18 -14.79 3.68
C ASN A 518 -9.84 -16.02 2.82
N ASN A 519 -8.54 -16.25 2.58
CA ASN A 519 -8.03 -17.36 1.78
C ASN A 519 -7.26 -18.37 2.62
N ASN A 520 -7.91 -18.97 3.63
CA ASN A 520 -7.33 -20.02 4.49
C ASN A 520 -6.00 -19.64 5.20
N ASN A 521 -5.77 -18.35 5.46
CA ASN A 521 -4.49 -17.82 5.96
C ASN A 521 -3.32 -18.07 4.99
N ALA A 522 -3.58 -17.92 3.69
CA ALA A 522 -2.53 -17.89 2.68
C ALA A 522 -1.47 -16.85 3.03
N GLU A 523 -0.22 -17.14 2.72
CA GLU A 523 0.93 -16.33 3.10
C GLU A 523 1.71 -15.83 1.88
N LEU A 524 2.15 -14.57 1.91
CA LEU A 524 3.06 -14.00 0.92
C LEU A 524 4.24 -13.36 1.65
N THR A 525 5.45 -13.49 1.10
CA THR A 525 6.65 -12.87 1.68
C THR A 525 7.18 -11.77 0.75
N ILE A 526 7.42 -10.57 1.29
CA ILE A 526 8.05 -9.46 0.57
C ILE A 526 9.37 -9.15 1.27
N ASN A 527 10.48 -9.35 0.57
CA ASN A 527 11.82 -9.08 1.09
C ASN A 527 12.25 -7.63 0.82
N ASN A 528 13.18 -7.13 1.63
CA ASN A 528 13.74 -5.77 1.54
C ASN A 528 12.70 -4.65 1.63
N PHE A 529 11.57 -4.91 2.30
CA PHE A 529 10.49 -3.95 2.46
C PHE A 529 10.94 -2.72 3.27
N ASN A 530 10.77 -1.52 2.71
CA ASN A 530 11.03 -0.26 3.40
C ASN A 530 9.72 0.46 3.71
N LYS A 531 9.32 0.40 4.98
CA LYS A 531 8.12 1.06 5.50
C LYS A 531 8.12 2.58 5.26
N GLU A 532 9.27 3.24 5.45
CA GLU A 532 9.36 4.70 5.34
C GLU A 532 9.26 5.18 3.89
N GLU A 533 9.69 4.35 2.94
CA GLU A 533 9.58 4.61 1.50
C GLU A 533 8.27 4.07 0.90
N LYS A 534 7.43 3.41 1.72
CA LYS A 534 6.18 2.77 1.29
C LYS A 534 6.40 1.84 0.09
N SER A 535 7.41 0.97 0.21
CA SER A 535 7.80 0.04 -0.88
C SER A 535 6.57 -0.66 -1.47
N LEU A 536 6.56 -0.78 -2.80
CA LEU A 536 5.48 -1.39 -3.59
C LEU A 536 4.11 -0.75 -3.32
N ASN A 537 4.10 0.54 -2.99
CA ASN A 537 2.91 1.34 -2.67
C ASN A 537 2.10 0.78 -1.48
N ILE A 538 2.75 0.06 -0.55
CA ILE A 538 2.15 -0.49 0.67
C ILE A 538 2.45 0.46 1.84
N ASN A 539 1.41 1.08 2.40
CA ASN A 539 1.52 2.01 3.52
C ASN A 539 1.26 1.32 4.87
N LEU A 540 2.33 0.93 5.59
CA LEU A 540 2.22 0.41 6.96
C LEU A 540 2.35 1.55 7.96
N ALA A 541 1.25 1.98 8.56
CA ALA A 541 1.19 3.16 9.41
C ALA A 541 1.12 2.84 10.91
N ASP A 542 1.83 3.60 11.73
CA ASP A 542 1.80 3.45 13.19
C ASP A 542 0.59 4.15 13.82
N ASN A 543 0.04 5.15 13.12
CA ASN A 543 -1.05 5.99 13.59
C ASN A 543 -2.25 5.91 12.64
N LEU A 544 -3.44 6.12 13.19
CA LEU A 544 -4.67 6.23 12.39
C LEU A 544 -4.68 7.55 11.63
N GLY A 545 -5.14 7.51 10.38
CA GLY A 545 -5.41 8.70 9.58
C GLY A 545 -6.90 8.97 9.44
N LYS A 546 -7.30 9.41 8.23
CA LYS A 546 -8.67 9.82 7.92
C LYS A 546 -9.25 8.99 6.79
N GLU A 547 -10.55 8.73 6.85
CA GLU A 547 -11.34 8.15 5.76
C GLU A 547 -12.29 9.23 5.25
N VAL A 548 -12.04 9.73 4.04
CA VAL A 548 -12.67 10.94 3.52
C VAL A 548 -13.42 10.67 2.23
N ALA A 549 -14.59 11.28 2.06
CA ALA A 549 -15.30 11.31 0.79
C ALA A 549 -15.41 12.77 0.31
N ILE A 550 -14.84 13.04 -0.86
CA ILE A 550 -14.95 14.33 -1.52
C ILE A 550 -16.11 14.23 -2.50
N VAL A 551 -17.21 14.90 -2.17
CA VAL A 551 -18.50 14.85 -2.88
C VAL A 551 -18.63 16.13 -3.69
N ILE A 552 -18.57 16.01 -5.01
CA ILE A 552 -18.41 17.14 -5.95
C ILE A 552 -19.63 17.26 -6.85
N ASP A 553 -20.17 18.47 -6.90
CA ASP A 553 -21.14 18.88 -7.89
C ASP A 553 -20.49 18.96 -9.28
N THR A 554 -21.14 18.36 -10.27
CA THR A 554 -20.68 18.34 -11.67
C THR A 554 -21.76 18.80 -12.65
N THR A 555 -22.84 19.41 -12.16
CA THR A 555 -23.90 19.99 -13.00
C THR A 555 -23.38 21.18 -13.83
N GLY A 556 -24.21 21.66 -14.75
CA GLY A 556 -23.85 22.74 -15.65
C GLY A 556 -23.58 24.09 -14.96
N SER A 557 -24.05 24.30 -13.74
CA SER A 557 -23.80 25.51 -12.94
C SER A 557 -22.32 25.65 -12.58
N MET A 558 -21.65 24.53 -12.31
CA MET A 558 -20.24 24.44 -11.95
C MET A 558 -19.26 24.76 -13.11
N TRP A 559 -19.73 25.25 -14.26
CA TRP A 559 -18.90 25.43 -15.46
C TRP A 559 -17.69 26.35 -15.24
N ASP A 560 -17.88 27.46 -14.53
CA ASP A 560 -16.81 28.40 -14.19
C ASP A 560 -16.01 27.98 -12.94
N ASP A 561 -16.48 26.97 -12.20
CA ASP A 561 -16.05 26.65 -10.83
C ASP A 561 -15.41 25.25 -10.67
N ILE A 562 -15.55 24.36 -11.65
CA ILE A 562 -15.06 22.98 -11.55
C ILE A 562 -13.53 22.90 -11.38
N GLU A 563 -12.77 23.75 -12.07
CA GLU A 563 -11.29 23.74 -11.98
C GLU A 563 -10.83 24.26 -10.62
N THR A 564 -11.54 25.26 -10.07
CA THR A 564 -11.35 25.70 -8.68
C THR A 564 -11.64 24.55 -7.73
N THR A 565 -12.75 23.83 -7.92
CA THR A 565 -13.14 22.68 -7.09
C THR A 565 -12.08 21.57 -7.09
N LYS A 566 -11.61 21.17 -8.27
CA LYS A 566 -10.53 20.19 -8.43
C LYS A 566 -9.25 20.62 -7.70
N SER A 567 -8.88 21.89 -7.84
CA SER A 567 -7.72 22.47 -7.15
C SER A 567 -7.84 22.36 -5.62
N LYS A 568 -9.02 22.60 -5.06
CA LYS A 568 -9.26 22.49 -3.60
C LYS A 568 -9.31 21.05 -3.11
N ALA A 569 -9.90 20.15 -3.87
CA ALA A 569 -9.86 18.72 -3.60
C ALA A 569 -8.40 18.20 -3.56
N LEU A 570 -7.54 18.67 -4.47
CA LEU A 570 -6.10 18.37 -4.44
C LEU A 570 -5.41 18.91 -3.19
N THR A 571 -5.77 20.09 -2.70
CA THR A 571 -5.24 20.63 -1.44
C THR A 571 -5.64 19.78 -0.24
N ILE A 572 -6.92 19.38 -0.16
CA ILE A 572 -7.41 18.46 0.88
C ILE A 572 -6.61 17.15 0.86
N ALA A 573 -6.44 16.55 -0.33
CA ALA A 573 -5.72 15.28 -0.47
C ALA A 573 -4.23 15.39 -0.12
N LYS A 574 -3.54 16.47 -0.52
CA LYS A 574 -2.14 16.73 -0.13
C LYS A 574 -1.96 16.72 1.39
N ASN A 575 -2.89 17.31 2.12
CA ASN A 575 -2.83 17.41 3.57
C ASN A 575 -3.14 16.07 4.25
N ILE A 576 -4.16 15.35 3.77
CA ILE A 576 -4.56 14.05 4.33
C ILE A 576 -3.48 12.99 4.10
N PHE A 577 -2.89 12.94 2.91
CA PHE A 577 -1.81 11.99 2.59
C PHE A 577 -0.43 12.47 3.06
N ARG A 578 -0.31 13.72 3.50
CA ARG A 578 0.89 14.36 4.07
C ARG A 578 2.13 14.31 3.15
N GLU A 579 1.94 14.44 1.83
CA GLU A 579 3.01 14.23 0.84
C GLU A 579 3.96 15.42 0.61
N ASN A 580 3.74 16.60 1.22
CA ASN A 580 4.48 17.84 0.91
C ASN A 580 5.17 18.51 2.10
N SER A 581 5.98 17.78 2.87
CA SER A 581 6.74 18.44 3.92
C SER A 581 8.06 17.77 4.21
N SER A 582 9.05 18.64 4.43
CA SER A 582 10.42 18.38 4.88
C SER A 582 10.58 17.15 5.79
N LYS A 583 11.81 16.62 5.84
CA LYS A 583 12.24 15.52 6.73
C LYS A 583 11.72 15.59 8.17
N ASP A 584 11.29 16.75 8.64
CA ASP A 584 10.69 17.00 9.96
C ASP A 584 9.28 16.38 10.15
N LEU A 585 8.52 16.13 9.06
CA LEU A 585 7.13 15.64 9.10
C LEU A 585 6.97 14.12 8.86
N ALA A 586 8.08 13.42 8.58
CA ALA A 586 8.16 11.97 8.47
C ALA A 586 7.69 11.23 9.76
N GLN A 587 7.55 11.93 10.88
CA GLN A 587 7.13 11.35 12.16
C GLN A 587 5.63 11.03 12.27
N SER A 588 4.82 11.35 11.26
CA SER A 588 3.36 11.19 11.34
C SER A 588 2.80 10.20 10.30
N ASN A 589 3.49 9.06 10.13
CA ASN A 589 3.04 7.96 9.27
C ASN A 589 1.62 7.52 9.67
N THR A 590 0.64 7.89 8.83
CA THR A 590 -0.79 7.65 9.04
C THR A 590 -1.37 6.89 7.84
N PHE A 591 -2.36 6.06 8.12
CA PHE A 591 -3.13 5.37 7.09
C PHE A 591 -4.41 6.16 6.80
N SER A 592 -4.51 6.74 5.60
CA SER A 592 -5.65 7.53 5.16
C SER A 592 -6.18 7.01 3.83
N LYS A 593 -7.47 7.25 3.58
CA LYS A 593 -8.21 6.83 2.38
C LYS A 593 -9.12 7.97 1.94
N ILE A 594 -9.16 8.24 0.64
CA ILE A 594 -10.05 9.28 0.08
C ILE A 594 -10.85 8.68 -1.08
N SER A 595 -12.17 8.82 -1.04
CA SER A 595 -13.07 8.52 -2.14
C SER A 595 -13.52 9.81 -2.83
N ILE A 596 -13.73 9.73 -4.14
CA ILE A 596 -14.31 10.82 -4.94
C ILE A 596 -15.70 10.38 -5.38
N VAL A 597 -16.71 11.18 -5.06
CA VAL A 597 -18.09 10.99 -5.49
C VAL A 597 -18.52 12.21 -6.28
N THR A 598 -19.06 12.02 -7.47
CA THR A 598 -19.62 13.08 -8.29
C THR A 598 -21.13 12.93 -8.39
N PHE A 599 -21.85 14.05 -8.49
CA PHE A 599 -23.27 14.03 -8.76
C PHE A 599 -23.66 15.04 -9.85
N SER A 600 -24.65 14.66 -10.65
CA SER A 600 -25.25 15.41 -11.76
C SER A 600 -26.71 14.95 -11.96
N ASP A 601 -27.39 15.41 -13.02
CA ASP A 601 -28.80 15.11 -13.36
C ASP A 601 -29.19 13.63 -13.19
N ASN A 602 -29.72 13.28 -12.02
CA ASN A 602 -30.11 11.92 -11.62
C ASN A 602 -28.98 10.87 -11.67
N ASN A 603 -27.71 11.28 -11.67
CA ASN A 603 -26.57 10.38 -11.71
C ASN A 603 -25.62 10.69 -10.56
N ILE A 604 -25.38 9.70 -9.71
CA ILE A 604 -24.43 9.77 -8.61
C ILE A 604 -23.45 8.63 -8.83
N LYS A 605 -22.16 8.94 -8.82
CA LYS A 605 -21.11 7.97 -9.14
C LYS A 605 -19.90 8.16 -8.24
N THR A 606 -19.48 7.07 -7.60
CA THR A 606 -18.13 6.97 -7.05
C THR A 606 -17.12 6.84 -8.19
N ILE A 607 -16.23 7.82 -8.35
CA ILE A 607 -15.17 7.82 -9.38
C ILE A 607 -14.07 6.83 -9.01
N GLY A 608 -13.73 6.76 -7.72
CA GLY A 608 -12.73 5.84 -7.20
C GLY A 608 -12.41 6.08 -5.74
N THR A 609 -11.62 5.17 -5.18
CA THR A 609 -11.06 5.22 -3.83
C THR A 609 -9.54 5.19 -3.95
N TYR A 610 -8.86 6.07 -3.21
CA TYR A 610 -7.45 6.37 -3.37
C TYR A 610 -6.73 6.34 -2.02
N TYR A 611 -5.48 5.89 -2.02
CA TYR A 611 -4.63 5.73 -0.83
C TYR A 611 -3.32 6.54 -0.90
N ASN A 612 -3.09 7.25 -2.02
CA ASN A 612 -1.98 8.18 -2.22
C ASN A 612 -2.43 9.37 -3.07
N TYR A 613 -1.65 10.46 -3.05
CA TYR A 613 -2.00 11.70 -3.73
C TYR A 613 -1.97 11.58 -5.25
N ASN A 614 -1.00 10.86 -5.83
CA ASN A 614 -0.82 10.77 -7.28
C ASN A 614 -2.02 10.07 -7.96
N SER A 615 -2.46 8.95 -7.40
CA SER A 615 -3.65 8.24 -7.88
C SER A 615 -4.91 9.08 -7.72
N PHE A 616 -5.06 9.74 -6.56
CA PHE A 616 -6.14 10.70 -6.31
C PHE A 616 -6.13 11.85 -7.33
N GLN A 617 -4.96 12.39 -7.67
CA GLN A 617 -4.80 13.47 -8.62
C GLN A 617 -5.24 13.07 -10.04
N SER A 618 -4.92 11.85 -10.46
CA SER A 618 -5.43 11.32 -11.73
C SER A 618 -6.96 11.18 -11.70
N GLY A 619 -7.51 10.69 -10.59
CA GLY A 619 -8.95 10.57 -10.36
C GLY A 619 -9.70 11.89 -10.45
N ILE A 620 -9.25 12.91 -9.69
CA ILE A 620 -9.90 14.23 -9.67
C ILE A 620 -9.78 14.96 -11.01
N ASN A 621 -8.67 14.79 -11.74
CA ASN A 621 -8.48 15.39 -13.06
C ASN A 621 -9.38 14.76 -14.13
N SER A 622 -9.86 13.53 -13.91
CA SER A 622 -10.76 12.83 -14.84
C SER A 622 -12.21 13.34 -14.80
N ILE A 623 -12.58 14.13 -13.80
CA ILE A 623 -13.94 14.65 -13.62
C ILE A 623 -14.24 15.70 -14.69
N ASN A 624 -15.41 15.59 -15.31
CA ASN A 624 -15.92 16.54 -16.29
C ASN A 624 -17.30 17.05 -15.88
N ILE A 625 -17.66 18.24 -16.35
CA ILE A 625 -19.01 18.80 -16.18
C ILE A 625 -19.99 18.03 -17.07
N GLU A 626 -21.16 17.73 -16.53
CA GLU A 626 -22.28 17.12 -17.22
C GLU A 626 -23.41 18.16 -17.44
N ASN A 627 -24.13 18.06 -18.56
CA ASN A 627 -25.24 18.98 -18.84
C ASN A 627 -26.42 18.69 -17.90
N GLY A 628 -26.99 19.70 -17.25
CA GLY A 628 -28.13 19.50 -16.35
C GLY A 628 -28.40 20.61 -15.34
N GLY A 629 -29.36 20.40 -14.43
CA GLY A 629 -29.77 21.33 -13.37
C GLY A 629 -30.60 20.73 -12.21
N THR A 630 -30.59 19.41 -11.96
CA THR A 630 -31.16 18.78 -10.75
C THR A 630 -30.04 18.24 -9.85
N GLU A 631 -30.04 18.65 -8.58
CA GLU A 631 -28.92 18.42 -7.63
C GLU A 631 -29.35 17.54 -6.46
N TYR A 632 -28.70 16.38 -6.28
CA TYR A 632 -29.04 15.41 -5.22
C TYR A 632 -27.97 15.35 -4.12
N HIS A 633 -27.84 16.43 -3.34
CA HIS A 633 -26.85 16.55 -2.27
C HIS A 633 -26.94 15.42 -1.25
N CYS A 634 -28.14 15.12 -0.76
CA CYS A 634 -28.34 14.14 0.31
C CYS A 634 -28.00 12.73 -0.17
N ALA A 635 -28.47 12.36 -1.36
CA ALA A 635 -28.14 11.06 -1.93
C ALA A 635 -26.63 10.92 -2.25
N ALA A 636 -25.96 11.98 -2.73
CA ALA A 636 -24.53 11.95 -3.00
C ALA A 636 -23.69 11.82 -1.71
N MET A 637 -24.11 12.46 -0.62
CA MET A 637 -23.48 12.27 0.69
C MET A 637 -23.69 10.85 1.24
N ILE A 638 -24.87 10.25 1.00
CA ILE A 638 -25.13 8.84 1.36
C ILE A 638 -24.21 7.90 0.58
N GLU A 639 -24.02 8.14 -0.73
CA GLU A 639 -23.03 7.41 -1.53
C GLU A 639 -21.62 7.61 -0.96
N GLY A 640 -21.24 8.83 -0.57
CA GLY A 640 -19.98 9.11 0.11
C GLY A 640 -19.78 8.29 1.39
N MET A 641 -20.81 8.21 2.25
CA MET A 641 -20.77 7.37 3.46
C MET A 641 -20.67 5.87 3.12
N SER A 642 -21.25 5.43 2.00
CA SER A 642 -21.22 4.00 1.61
C SER A 642 -19.81 3.50 1.29
N ASN A 643 -18.89 4.41 0.92
CA ASN A 643 -17.48 4.11 0.68
C ASN A 643 -16.65 3.98 1.96
N PHE A 644 -17.22 4.33 3.12
CA PHE A 644 -16.52 4.24 4.41
C PHE A 644 -16.59 2.84 5.01
N THR A 645 -15.49 2.43 5.62
CA THR A 645 -15.39 1.17 6.35
C THR A 645 -16.09 1.33 7.71
N LYS A 646 -17.03 0.44 8.03
CA LYS A 646 -17.86 0.56 9.24
C LYS A 646 -17.06 0.57 10.56
N ASP A 647 -15.95 -0.16 10.65
CA ASP A 647 -15.18 -0.35 11.90
C ASP A 647 -13.66 -0.49 11.69
N ASN A 648 -12.99 0.63 11.41
CA ASN A 648 -11.53 0.72 11.23
C ASN A 648 -10.86 1.74 12.19
N GLY A 649 -11.65 2.48 12.98
CA GLY A 649 -11.17 3.53 13.88
C GLY A 649 -10.74 4.84 13.19
N LEU A 650 -10.69 4.90 11.85
CA LEU A 650 -10.35 6.12 11.11
C LEU A 650 -11.42 7.20 11.29
N ASP A 651 -10.99 8.46 11.41
CA ASP A 651 -11.90 9.61 11.47
C ASP A 651 -12.58 9.80 10.11
N LYS A 652 -13.92 9.87 10.11
CA LYS A 652 -14.72 9.86 8.87
C LYS A 652 -15.23 11.24 8.54
N GLN A 653 -14.97 11.70 7.32
CA GLN A 653 -15.34 13.05 6.90
C GLN A 653 -15.88 13.10 5.47
N ILE A 654 -16.96 13.84 5.27
CA ILE A 654 -17.45 14.21 3.95
C ILE A 654 -17.09 15.66 3.68
N PHE A 655 -16.60 15.97 2.48
CA PHE A 655 -16.48 17.33 1.96
C PHE A 655 -17.46 17.49 0.80
N LEU A 656 -18.62 18.10 1.06
CA LEU A 656 -19.58 18.48 0.03
C LEU A 656 -19.12 19.79 -0.62
N MET A 657 -18.89 19.77 -1.93
CA MET A 657 -18.43 20.90 -2.73
C MET A 657 -19.46 21.22 -3.82
N THR A 658 -20.17 22.33 -3.69
CA THR A 658 -21.31 22.70 -4.54
C THR A 658 -21.48 24.22 -4.62
N ASP A 659 -22.11 24.70 -5.70
CA ASP A 659 -22.41 26.10 -5.96
C ASP A 659 -23.91 26.43 -5.84
N GLU A 660 -24.81 25.46 -5.69
CA GLU A 660 -26.25 25.69 -5.57
C GLU A 660 -26.88 24.84 -4.43
N SER A 661 -28.21 24.80 -4.35
CA SER A 661 -28.98 24.11 -3.32
C SER A 661 -29.57 22.83 -3.90
N GLY A 662 -29.31 21.70 -3.24
CA GLY A 662 -29.88 20.42 -3.62
C GLY A 662 -31.41 20.37 -3.58
N ASP A 663 -32.00 19.74 -4.60
CA ASP A 663 -33.43 19.47 -4.71
C ASP A 663 -33.92 18.46 -3.65
N ASP A 664 -33.01 17.64 -3.13
CA ASP A 664 -33.30 16.63 -2.12
C ASP A 664 -33.02 17.05 -0.67
N ASN A 665 -32.83 18.35 -0.42
CA ASN A 665 -32.59 18.91 0.92
C ASN A 665 -33.67 18.55 1.96
N HIS A 666 -34.85 18.11 1.55
CA HIS A 666 -35.87 17.54 2.44
C HIS A 666 -35.44 16.23 3.14
N ARG A 667 -34.34 15.61 2.70
CA ARG A 667 -33.73 14.40 3.30
C ARG A 667 -32.56 14.71 4.23
N MET A 668 -32.30 15.97 4.55
CA MET A 668 -31.17 16.36 5.39
C MET A 668 -31.18 15.66 6.77
N ASP A 669 -32.35 15.44 7.36
CA ASP A 669 -32.49 14.69 8.63
C ASP A 669 -31.99 13.24 8.51
N GLU A 670 -32.28 12.57 7.38
CA GLU A 670 -31.83 11.21 7.09
C GLU A 670 -30.29 11.15 7.05
N VAL A 671 -29.67 12.10 6.37
CA VAL A 671 -28.20 12.19 6.25
C VAL A 671 -27.55 12.44 7.62
N ILE A 672 -28.09 13.38 8.41
CA ILE A 672 -27.57 13.71 9.74
C ILE A 672 -27.69 12.50 10.67
N ASP A 673 -28.83 11.82 10.67
CA ASP A 673 -29.05 10.62 11.47
C ASP A 673 -28.11 9.48 11.06
N MET A 674 -27.91 9.26 9.77
CA MET A 674 -26.97 8.27 9.25
C MET A 674 -25.53 8.61 9.65
N ALA A 675 -25.11 9.86 9.49
CA ALA A 675 -23.77 10.32 9.82
C ALA A 675 -23.46 10.17 11.32
N ASN A 676 -24.38 10.61 12.19
CA ASN A 676 -24.21 10.50 13.64
C ASN A 676 -24.27 9.06 14.16
N ASN A 677 -24.89 8.14 13.41
CA ASN A 677 -25.02 6.73 13.79
C ASN A 677 -24.22 5.76 12.91
N PHE A 678 -23.31 6.26 12.08
CA PHE A 678 -22.54 5.44 11.15
C PHE A 678 -21.71 4.37 11.88
N GLY A 679 -21.75 3.14 11.38
CA GLY A 679 -21.05 1.99 11.98
C GLY A 679 -21.58 1.52 13.35
N LYS A 680 -22.60 2.18 13.93
CA LYS A 680 -23.21 1.78 15.22
C LYS A 680 -24.20 0.63 15.04
N GLU A 681 -23.73 -0.55 14.67
CA GLU A 681 -24.50 -1.79 14.87
C GLU A 681 -24.29 -2.29 16.30
N MET A 682 -25.14 -1.87 17.25
CA MET A 682 -25.20 -2.52 18.56
C MET A 682 -26.65 -2.82 18.97
N THR A 683 -26.98 -4.12 18.96
CA THR A 683 -28.02 -4.64 19.85
C THR A 683 -27.67 -4.21 21.27
N THR A 684 -28.67 -3.69 21.98
CA THR A 684 -28.62 -3.14 23.35
C THR A 684 -27.85 -4.02 24.36
N PHE A 685 -27.69 -5.31 24.05
CA PHE A 685 -27.01 -6.34 24.82
C PHE A 685 -25.50 -6.14 24.98
N THR A 686 -24.77 -5.74 23.93
CA THR A 686 -23.30 -5.63 23.99
C THR A 686 -22.84 -4.45 24.85
N ARG A 687 -23.63 -3.36 24.89
CA ARG A 687 -23.35 -2.17 25.71
C ARG A 687 -23.63 -2.42 27.19
N MET A 688 -24.54 -3.35 27.49
CA MET A 688 -24.74 -3.86 28.85
C MET A 688 -23.64 -4.82 29.28
N MET A 689 -23.11 -5.67 28.40
CA MET A 689 -22.07 -6.65 28.76
C MET A 689 -20.69 -6.01 28.98
N SER A 690 -20.33 -4.96 28.25
CA SER A 690 -19.04 -4.26 28.42
C SER A 690 -18.88 -3.56 29.76
N SER A 691 -19.96 -3.32 30.51
CA SER A 691 -19.89 -2.84 31.90
C SER A 691 -19.77 -3.97 32.92
N PHE A 692 -19.89 -5.25 32.52
CA PHE A 692 -19.76 -6.42 33.39
C PHE A 692 -18.49 -7.24 33.15
N THR A 693 -17.83 -7.09 32.00
CA THR A 693 -16.57 -7.79 31.70
C THR A 693 -15.41 -6.80 31.63
N ASN A 694 -14.30 -7.11 32.33
CA ASN A 694 -13.00 -6.41 32.20
C ASN A 694 -12.34 -6.62 30.82
N SER A 695 -13.13 -6.86 29.77
CA SER A 695 -12.67 -6.93 28.39
C SER A 695 -12.79 -5.54 27.78
N SER A 696 -11.65 -4.87 27.62
CA SER A 696 -11.46 -3.59 26.94
C SER A 696 -11.77 -3.70 25.43
N LYS A 697 -13.05 -3.85 25.06
CA LYS A 697 -13.47 -3.65 23.68
C LYS A 697 -13.65 -2.15 23.47
N ILE A 698 -12.68 -1.52 22.82
CA ILE A 698 -12.73 -0.11 22.45
C ILE A 698 -13.97 0.09 21.55
N ILE A 699 -14.93 0.90 22.00
CA ILE A 699 -16.06 1.31 21.16
C ILE A 699 -15.58 2.56 20.42
N TYR A 700 -15.27 2.41 19.13
CA TYR A 700 -14.87 3.54 18.30
C TYR A 700 -16.07 4.44 17.99
N ASP A 701 -15.88 5.76 18.09
CA ASP A 701 -16.83 6.72 17.54
C ASP A 701 -16.64 6.78 16.02
N ASN A 702 -17.54 6.12 15.30
CA ASN A 702 -17.53 6.07 13.83
C ASN A 702 -18.44 7.14 13.21
N SER A 703 -18.86 8.15 13.98
CA SER A 703 -19.66 9.25 13.43
C SER A 703 -18.95 9.96 12.27
N VAL A 704 -19.72 10.34 11.26
CA VAL A 704 -19.22 11.02 10.06
C VAL A 704 -19.42 12.53 10.23
N LYS A 705 -18.36 13.30 10.05
CA LYS A 705 -18.44 14.78 10.02
C LYS A 705 -18.74 15.25 8.60
N ILE A 706 -19.69 16.16 8.43
CA ILE A 706 -20.03 16.73 7.11
C ILE A 706 -19.52 18.16 7.01
N ASN A 707 -18.43 18.33 6.27
CA ASN A 707 -17.91 19.62 5.88
C ASN A 707 -18.61 20.07 4.59
N VAL A 708 -19.10 21.31 4.57
CA VAL A 708 -19.76 21.91 3.40
C VAL A 708 -18.90 23.06 2.91
N ILE A 709 -18.53 23.03 1.64
CA ILE A 709 -17.75 24.06 0.95
C ILE A 709 -18.66 24.68 -0.10
N SER A 710 -19.13 25.89 0.19
CA SER A 710 -19.96 26.70 -0.69
C SER A 710 -19.06 27.42 -1.69
N ILE A 711 -19.19 27.10 -2.98
CA ILE A 711 -18.38 27.68 -4.05
C ILE A 711 -19.14 28.84 -4.66
N ASN A 712 -18.60 30.06 -4.51
CA ASN A 712 -19.12 31.32 -5.09
C ASN A 712 -20.61 31.68 -4.82
N SER A 713 -21.29 30.94 -3.94
CA SER A 713 -22.70 31.10 -3.60
C SER A 713 -22.95 31.26 -2.10
N ASN A 714 -24.18 31.64 -1.72
CA ASN A 714 -24.62 31.68 -0.33
C ASN A 714 -25.53 30.51 0.02
N LEU A 715 -24.90 29.45 0.52
CA LEU A 715 -25.56 28.20 0.89
C LEU A 715 -25.72 28.06 2.41
N SER A 716 -25.99 29.16 3.11
CA SER A 716 -26.16 29.18 4.58
C SER A 716 -27.22 28.21 5.11
N HIS A 717 -28.19 27.81 4.30
CA HIS A 717 -29.17 26.79 4.65
C HIS A 717 -28.55 25.38 4.82
N LEU A 718 -27.41 25.09 4.16
CA LEU A 718 -26.67 23.84 4.33
C LEU A 718 -25.81 23.83 5.60
N LYS A 719 -25.62 24.97 6.28
CA LYS A 719 -24.82 25.10 7.51
C LYS A 719 -25.26 24.10 8.59
N ARG A 720 -26.56 23.76 8.61
CA ARG A 720 -27.14 22.78 9.52
C ARG A 720 -26.44 21.41 9.45
N LEU A 721 -26.06 20.93 8.26
CA LEU A 721 -25.34 19.66 8.09
C LEU A 721 -24.04 19.65 8.90
N SER A 722 -23.26 20.72 8.78
CA SER A 722 -21.98 20.86 9.48
C SER A 722 -22.18 21.04 10.99
N ASP A 723 -23.11 21.90 11.40
CA ASP A 723 -23.38 22.17 12.82
C ASP A 723 -23.84 20.90 13.58
N GLU A 724 -24.73 20.10 12.98
CA GLU A 724 -25.31 18.91 13.64
C GLU A 724 -24.45 17.64 13.54
N THR A 725 -23.45 17.62 12.66
CA THR A 725 -22.49 16.50 12.52
C THR A 725 -21.09 16.83 13.06
N GLY A 726 -20.89 18.06 13.57
CA GLY A 726 -19.59 18.54 14.03
C GLY A 726 -18.57 18.78 12.91
N GLY A 727 -19.04 18.94 11.66
CA GLY A 727 -18.24 19.35 10.52
C GLY A 727 -18.15 20.88 10.37
N LEU A 728 -17.51 21.33 9.30
CA LEU A 728 -17.24 22.75 9.03
C LEU A 728 -18.04 23.28 7.84
N PHE A 729 -18.69 24.43 8.00
CA PHE A 729 -19.29 25.17 6.90
C PHE A 729 -18.34 26.28 6.44
N LEU A 730 -17.85 26.16 5.21
CA LEU A 730 -16.92 27.10 4.57
C LEU A 730 -17.63 27.86 3.45
N GLN A 731 -17.67 29.19 3.58
CA GLN A 731 -18.13 30.12 2.57
C GLN A 731 -17.05 31.20 2.36
N PRO A 732 -16.00 30.90 1.59
CA PRO A 732 -14.84 31.77 1.49
C PRO A 732 -15.15 33.04 0.67
N ASN A 733 -14.60 34.19 1.07
CA ASN A 733 -14.71 35.42 0.29
C ASN A 733 -13.58 35.55 -0.75
N SER A 734 -12.58 34.65 -0.69
CA SER A 734 -11.48 34.58 -1.65
C SER A 734 -10.85 33.18 -1.71
N LEU A 735 -10.16 32.90 -2.82
CA LEU A 735 -9.48 31.64 -3.07
C LEU A 735 -8.40 31.28 -2.02
N ASN A 736 -7.77 32.32 -1.44
CA ASN A 736 -6.73 32.19 -0.41
C ASN A 736 -7.29 31.88 0.97
N GLU A 737 -8.42 32.49 1.35
CA GLU A 737 -9.13 32.17 2.61
C GLU A 737 -9.62 30.72 2.59
N LEU A 738 -10.08 30.24 1.44
CA LEU A 738 -10.50 28.86 1.28
C LEU A 738 -9.34 27.88 1.48
N GLU A 739 -8.14 28.16 0.96
CA GLU A 739 -6.98 27.26 1.13
C GLU A 739 -6.55 27.12 2.59
N ASP A 740 -6.56 28.24 3.32
CA ASP A 740 -6.17 28.27 4.72
C ASP A 740 -7.19 27.50 5.58
N ALA A 741 -8.48 27.79 5.36
CA ALA A 741 -9.56 27.11 6.07
C ALA A 741 -9.66 25.62 5.74
N LEU A 742 -9.37 25.22 4.49
CA LEU A 742 -9.28 23.81 4.09
C LEU A 742 -8.08 23.11 4.70
N PHE A 743 -6.94 23.80 4.78
CA PHE A 743 -5.75 23.28 5.45
C PHE A 743 -6.08 22.99 6.91
N ASP A 744 -6.59 23.98 7.65
CA ASP A 744 -6.96 23.83 9.05
C ASP A 744 -8.01 22.73 9.26
N ALA A 745 -9.07 22.69 8.45
CA ALA A 745 -10.11 21.66 8.53
C ALA A 745 -9.55 20.25 8.28
N SER A 746 -8.67 20.11 7.29
CA SER A 746 -8.00 18.85 6.97
C SER A 746 -6.93 18.45 8.00
N ASN A 747 -6.52 19.36 8.88
CA ASN A 747 -5.45 19.15 9.87
C ASN A 747 -5.96 19.05 11.33
N LEU A 748 -7.28 19.04 11.57
CA LEU A 748 -7.84 18.76 12.89
C LEU A 748 -7.45 17.36 13.38
N GLY A 749 -7.06 17.24 14.66
CA GLY A 749 -6.69 16.00 15.33
C GLY A 749 -7.87 15.09 15.66
N THR A 750 -7.59 13.93 16.23
CA THR A 750 -8.57 12.90 16.61
C THR A 750 -8.55 12.65 18.12
N ASN A 751 -9.21 11.61 18.63
CA ASN A 751 -9.17 11.29 20.06
C ASN A 751 -7.92 10.44 20.43
N LYS A 752 -6.82 10.55 19.67
CA LYS A 752 -5.60 9.76 19.83
C LYS A 752 -4.37 10.65 19.71
N SER A 753 -3.29 10.24 20.39
CA SER A 753 -2.00 10.90 20.32
C SER A 753 -1.46 11.07 18.90
N GLU A 754 -1.29 12.31 18.47
CA GLU A 754 -0.85 12.70 17.14
C GLU A 754 0.20 13.80 17.19
N THR A 755 0.95 13.96 16.09
CA THR A 755 1.74 15.16 15.83
C THR A 755 1.04 15.97 14.75
N ILE A 756 0.53 17.15 15.11
CA ILE A 756 -0.19 18.07 14.23
C ILE A 756 0.68 19.28 13.96
N ILE A 757 1.00 19.50 12.68
CA ILE A 757 1.92 20.56 12.26
C ILE A 757 1.22 21.46 11.26
N GLY A 758 1.21 22.76 11.55
CA GLY A 758 0.72 23.84 10.72
C GLY A 758 1.58 24.13 9.49
N ASN A 759 1.17 25.14 8.74
CA ASN A 759 1.93 25.74 7.65
C ASN A 759 2.51 27.09 8.11
N ASN A 760 3.03 27.92 7.21
CA ASN A 760 3.62 29.22 7.60
C ASN A 760 2.59 30.38 7.61
N LYS A 761 1.30 30.07 7.68
CA LYS A 761 0.19 31.03 7.78
C LYS A 761 -0.44 30.93 9.18
N ASN A 762 -1.49 31.70 9.42
CA ASN A 762 -2.20 31.65 10.70
C ASN A 762 -3.09 30.39 10.75
N ASN A 763 -2.68 29.37 11.48
CA ASN A 763 -3.42 28.12 11.58
C ASN A 763 -4.34 28.05 12.79
N ILE A 764 -5.45 27.34 12.63
CA ILE A 764 -6.31 26.87 13.72
C ILE A 764 -6.00 25.39 13.96
N ILE A 765 -5.45 25.07 15.14
CA ILE A 765 -5.00 23.72 15.49
C ILE A 765 -5.80 23.22 16.70
N GLU A 766 -6.46 22.07 16.55
CA GLU A 766 -7.18 21.38 17.63
C GLU A 766 -6.77 19.91 17.64
N GLY A 767 -6.05 19.47 18.69
CA GLY A 767 -5.65 18.08 18.88
C GLY A 767 -6.81 17.13 19.16
N LYS A 768 -7.83 17.64 19.89
CA LYS A 768 -8.97 16.91 20.44
C LYS A 768 -8.61 16.04 21.64
N GLY A 769 -8.27 14.76 21.48
CA GLY A 769 -7.99 13.85 22.60
C GLY A 769 -6.77 12.97 22.31
N GLY A 770 -6.28 12.21 23.28
CA GLY A 770 -4.94 11.63 23.20
C GLY A 770 -3.84 12.64 23.56
N ASP A 771 -2.63 12.14 23.82
CA ASP A 771 -1.47 12.97 24.16
C ASP A 771 -0.82 13.51 22.88
N ASP A 772 -1.13 14.74 22.46
CA ASP A 772 -0.74 15.31 21.17
C ASP A 772 0.53 16.19 21.20
N ILE A 773 1.18 16.37 20.04
CA ILE A 773 2.22 17.38 19.79
C ILE A 773 1.71 18.35 18.72
N LEU A 774 1.50 19.60 19.11
CA LEU A 774 0.93 20.66 18.27
C LEU A 774 2.00 21.70 17.92
N GLN A 775 2.20 21.99 16.64
CA GLN A 775 3.20 22.95 16.15
C GLN A 775 2.63 23.83 15.03
N GLY A 776 2.51 25.14 15.28
CA GLY A 776 2.00 26.13 14.32
C GLY A 776 2.97 26.47 13.19
N LYS A 777 4.25 26.67 13.53
CA LYS A 777 5.37 27.17 12.69
C LYS A 777 5.44 28.70 12.67
N GLU A 778 5.31 29.34 11.51
CA GLU A 778 5.34 30.80 11.35
C GLU A 778 3.90 31.27 11.19
N GLY A 779 3.59 32.49 11.63
CA GLY A 779 2.23 33.02 11.60
C GLY A 779 1.61 33.10 12.99
N SER A 780 0.46 33.73 13.08
CA SER A 780 -0.27 33.92 14.35
C SER A 780 -1.30 32.81 14.55
N ASP A 781 -0.86 31.71 15.14
CA ASP A 781 -1.62 30.47 15.29
C ASP A 781 -2.60 30.48 16.47
N THR A 782 -3.66 29.67 16.39
CA THR A 782 -4.65 29.50 17.46
C THR A 782 -4.82 28.02 17.80
N TYR A 783 -4.44 27.66 19.03
CA TYR A 783 -4.57 26.31 19.57
C TYR A 783 -5.85 26.19 20.39
N ILE A 784 -6.78 25.33 19.97
CA ILE A 784 -8.11 25.18 20.60
C ILE A 784 -8.15 23.91 21.44
N PHE A 785 -8.65 24.02 22.67
CA PHE A 785 -8.88 22.89 23.57
C PHE A 785 -10.31 22.91 24.10
N LYS A 786 -11.02 21.79 23.90
CA LYS A 786 -12.40 21.56 24.35
C LYS A 786 -12.47 20.36 25.29
N ASP A 787 -13.66 19.89 25.68
CA ASP A 787 -13.78 18.73 26.57
C ASP A 787 -13.08 17.47 25.97
N LYS A 788 -12.27 16.78 26.80
CA LYS A 788 -11.56 15.50 26.53
C LYS A 788 -10.18 15.57 25.82
N PHE A 789 -9.43 16.64 26.01
CA PHE A 789 -8.00 16.67 25.64
C PHE A 789 -7.14 15.97 26.70
N ASP A 790 -6.16 15.14 26.33
CA ASP A 790 -5.33 14.42 27.31
C ASP A 790 -4.08 15.26 27.66
N LYS A 791 -2.85 14.77 27.39
CA LYS A 791 -1.62 15.52 27.69
C LYS A 791 -0.95 16.02 26.42
N ASP A 792 -1.24 17.27 26.11
CA ASP A 792 -0.79 17.87 24.85
C ASP A 792 0.45 18.73 25.05
N ILE A 793 1.29 18.78 24.02
CA ILE A 793 2.53 19.54 23.98
C ILE A 793 2.42 20.55 22.86
N ILE A 794 2.57 21.84 23.16
CA ILE A 794 2.69 22.90 22.15
C ILE A 794 4.17 23.23 21.96
N ILE A 795 4.63 23.15 20.71
CA ILE A 795 5.97 23.57 20.29
C ILE A 795 5.82 24.78 19.38
N GLU A 796 6.24 25.93 19.88
CA GLU A 796 6.18 27.18 19.12
C GLU A 796 7.53 27.83 18.90
N THR A 797 7.61 28.66 17.87
CA THR A 797 8.74 29.55 17.57
C THR A 797 8.19 30.94 17.27
N ASN A 798 8.75 31.99 17.87
CA ASN A 798 8.32 33.36 17.56
C ASN A 798 9.53 34.21 17.19
N LYS A 799 10.07 33.91 16.02
CA LYS A 799 11.30 34.54 15.53
C LYS A 799 11.08 36.04 15.37
N ASN A 800 11.80 36.84 16.15
CA ASN A 800 11.69 38.30 16.21
C ASN A 800 10.39 38.87 16.85
N ASN A 801 9.61 38.06 17.58
CA ASN A 801 8.36 38.51 18.26
C ASN A 801 7.32 39.14 17.32
N ILE A 802 7.16 38.61 16.11
CA ILE A 802 6.20 39.11 15.11
C ILE A 802 4.84 38.39 15.27
N ASP A 803 4.87 37.11 15.61
CA ASP A 803 3.71 36.24 15.63
C ASP A 803 2.91 36.40 16.93
N LYS A 804 1.57 36.34 16.82
CA LYS A 804 0.63 36.54 17.94
C LYS A 804 -0.19 35.28 18.20
N ASN A 805 0.51 34.22 18.58
CA ASN A 805 -0.10 32.91 18.84
C ASN A 805 -1.05 32.94 20.05
N LYS A 806 -2.10 32.12 20.03
CA LYS A 806 -3.19 32.13 21.01
C LYS A 806 -3.54 30.72 21.46
N ILE A 807 -3.91 30.58 22.73
CA ILE A 807 -4.51 29.35 23.27
C ILE A 807 -5.96 29.66 23.63
N ASP A 808 -6.90 28.92 23.05
CA ASP A 808 -8.33 29.00 23.32
C ASP A 808 -8.78 27.85 24.23
N LEU A 809 -8.95 28.17 25.50
CA LEU A 809 -9.54 27.35 26.57
C LEU A 809 -10.93 27.86 26.94
N SER A 810 -11.66 28.51 26.02
CA SER A 810 -12.98 29.11 26.30
C SER A 810 -14.07 28.11 26.67
N SER A 811 -13.81 26.81 26.52
CA SER A 811 -14.66 25.73 27.06
C SER A 811 -14.54 25.57 28.59
N PHE A 812 -13.54 26.20 29.21
CA PHE A 812 -13.19 26.06 30.63
C PHE A 812 -13.18 27.40 31.35
N SER A 813 -13.44 27.39 32.66
CA SER A 813 -13.26 28.57 33.51
C SER A 813 -11.81 28.61 34.01
N ILE A 814 -11.25 29.80 34.17
CA ILE A 814 -9.87 29.95 34.68
C ILE A 814 -9.70 29.34 36.09
N LYS A 815 -10.78 29.26 36.87
CA LYS A 815 -10.78 28.64 38.21
C LYS A 815 -10.51 27.13 38.17
N ASP A 816 -10.76 26.49 37.03
CA ASP A 816 -10.54 25.06 36.83
C ASP A 816 -9.09 24.79 36.37
N ALA A 817 -8.27 25.83 36.15
CA ALA A 817 -6.90 25.73 35.65
C ALA A 817 -5.84 25.82 36.75
N LYS A 818 -4.86 24.90 36.74
CA LYS A 818 -3.63 24.97 37.52
C LYS A 818 -2.44 25.21 36.61
N PHE A 819 -1.58 26.15 36.97
CA PHE A 819 -0.36 26.47 36.23
C PHE A 819 0.86 25.90 36.96
N LYS A 820 1.72 25.19 36.25
CA LYS A 820 2.99 24.67 36.76
C LYS A 820 4.12 25.11 35.83
N VAL A 821 5.19 25.62 36.42
CA VAL A 821 6.44 25.90 35.71
C VAL A 821 7.43 24.78 36.02
N ASP A 822 8.06 24.21 35.00
CA ASP A 822 9.11 23.21 35.16
C ASP A 822 10.24 23.49 34.15
N ASN A 823 11.45 23.75 34.66
CA ASN A 823 12.58 24.27 33.87
C ASN A 823 12.26 25.56 33.07
N ASN A 824 11.92 25.40 31.79
CA ASN A 824 11.52 26.48 30.87
C ASN A 824 10.13 26.26 30.25
N ASP A 825 9.41 25.22 30.64
CA ASP A 825 8.11 24.87 30.09
C ASP A 825 6.98 25.40 30.98
N LEU A 826 5.85 25.80 30.38
CA LEU A 826 4.63 26.17 31.09
C LEU A 826 3.59 25.06 30.90
N THR A 827 3.14 24.45 31.99
CA THR A 827 2.07 23.45 31.97
C THR A 827 0.78 24.02 32.56
N ILE A 828 -0.33 23.88 31.84
CA ILE A 828 -1.68 24.27 32.25
C ILE A 828 -2.48 22.98 32.42
N THR A 829 -2.93 22.66 33.63
CA THR A 829 -3.75 21.49 33.92
C THR A 829 -5.18 21.92 34.20
N ILE A 830 -6.16 21.37 33.48
CA ILE A 830 -7.59 21.63 33.72
C ILE A 830 -8.15 20.52 34.60
N ILE A 831 -8.86 20.89 35.66
CA ILE A 831 -9.43 19.98 36.65
C ILE A 831 -10.93 19.89 36.48
N ASP A 832 -11.48 18.69 36.57
CA ASP A 832 -12.92 18.46 36.58
C ASP A 832 -13.49 18.81 37.96
N THR A 833 -13.93 20.07 38.10
CA THR A 833 -14.62 20.55 39.30
C THR A 833 -16.08 20.09 39.37
N LYS A 834 -16.62 19.45 38.32
CA LYS A 834 -18.03 19.06 38.22
C LYS A 834 -18.35 17.66 38.77
N LYS A 835 -17.38 16.95 39.38
CA LYS A 835 -17.60 15.60 39.95
C LYS A 835 -17.57 15.59 41.49
N ASP A 836 -18.69 16.02 42.08
CA ASP A 836 -19.36 15.53 43.31
C ASP A 836 -18.60 15.31 44.64
N SER A 837 -17.31 15.58 44.75
CA SER A 837 -16.56 15.26 45.98
C SER A 837 -16.31 16.48 46.86
N PHE A 838 -16.07 17.66 46.27
CA PHE A 838 -15.69 18.85 47.04
C PHE A 838 -16.91 19.69 47.44
N ILE A 839 -17.87 19.90 46.52
CA ILE A 839 -19.09 20.66 46.83
C ILE A 839 -20.04 19.85 47.71
N THR A 840 -20.21 18.54 47.49
CA THR A 840 -21.04 17.70 48.39
C THR A 840 -20.41 17.53 49.78
N ALA A 841 -19.07 17.59 49.88
CA ALA A 841 -18.39 17.64 51.17
C ALA A 841 -18.58 19.01 51.82
N LEU A 842 -18.32 20.11 51.12
CA LEU A 842 -18.50 21.47 51.64
C LEU A 842 -19.95 21.80 52.01
N ASP A 843 -20.93 21.29 51.26
CA ASP A 843 -22.36 21.50 51.52
C ASP A 843 -22.87 20.62 52.67
N LYS A 844 -22.23 19.47 52.93
CA LYS A 844 -22.41 18.68 54.17
C LYS A 844 -21.65 19.26 55.37
N ILE A 845 -20.53 19.94 55.14
CA ILE A 845 -19.66 20.58 56.14
C ILE A 845 -20.29 21.91 56.61
N SER A 846 -20.83 22.71 55.69
CA SER A 846 -21.47 24.00 55.98
C SER A 846 -22.72 23.84 56.85
N HIS A 847 -23.42 22.70 56.74
CA HIS A 847 -24.60 22.36 57.53
C HIS A 847 -24.31 21.62 58.85
N ASN A 848 -23.05 21.28 59.18
CA ASN A 848 -22.70 20.58 60.42
C ASN A 848 -21.29 20.93 60.92
N ILE A 849 -21.11 22.19 61.33
CA ILE A 849 -19.89 22.71 61.99
C ILE A 849 -19.41 21.81 63.15
N THR A 850 -20.34 21.12 63.83
CA THR A 850 -20.07 20.23 64.97
C THR A 850 -19.30 18.94 64.63
N LYS A 851 -19.34 18.44 63.38
CA LYS A 851 -18.59 17.22 62.99
C LYS A 851 -17.16 17.47 62.54
N PHE A 852 -16.79 18.73 62.30
CA PHE A 852 -15.45 19.12 61.85
C PHE A 852 -14.37 18.86 62.92
N LEU A 853 -14.77 18.83 64.19
CA LEU A 853 -13.88 18.63 65.34
C LEU A 853 -13.54 17.15 65.60
N ASP A 854 -14.29 16.20 65.02
CA ASP A 854 -14.12 14.75 65.23
C ASP A 854 -13.31 14.03 64.14
N LEU A 855 -12.94 14.74 63.07
CA LEU A 855 -12.12 14.17 62.01
C LEU A 855 -10.65 14.16 62.43
N ASN A 856 -10.12 12.97 62.70
CA ASN A 856 -8.69 12.78 62.87
C ASN A 856 -7.96 13.26 61.60
N PHE A 857 -7.04 14.22 61.73
CA PHE A 857 -6.25 14.80 60.62
C PHE A 857 -5.51 13.77 59.74
N THR A 858 -5.39 12.51 60.18
CA THR A 858 -4.91 11.38 59.36
C THR A 858 -5.85 10.97 58.24
N GLU A 859 -7.16 11.19 58.34
CA GLU A 859 -8.11 10.94 57.25
C GLU A 859 -7.93 11.94 56.09
N PHE A 860 -7.55 13.20 56.39
CA PHE A 860 -7.22 14.20 55.36
C PHE A 860 -5.92 13.91 54.61
N LYS A 861 -4.95 13.24 55.24
CA LYS A 861 -3.69 12.84 54.59
C LYS A 861 -3.88 11.72 53.55
N ASN A 862 -5.00 10.99 53.63
CA ASN A 862 -5.39 9.91 52.74
C ASN A 862 -6.57 10.25 51.82
N ILE A 863 -7.10 11.48 51.85
CA ILE A 863 -7.88 11.98 50.72
C ILE A 863 -6.89 12.33 49.62
N ASN A 864 -6.44 11.30 48.91
CA ASN A 864 -5.93 11.46 47.57
C ASN A 864 -7.15 11.90 46.74
N ILE A 865 -7.49 13.19 46.79
CA ILE A 865 -8.27 13.80 45.71
C ILE A 865 -7.34 13.69 44.52
N LYS A 866 -7.41 12.57 43.79
CA LYS A 866 -7.09 12.61 42.39
C LYS A 866 -8.07 13.62 41.84
N ASP A 867 -7.64 14.88 41.75
CA ASP A 867 -8.24 15.82 40.83
C ASP A 867 -8.45 15.02 39.55
N SER A 868 -9.70 14.77 39.15
CA SER A 868 -9.95 14.16 37.85
C SER A 868 -9.51 15.21 36.84
N ILE A 869 -8.26 15.10 36.39
CA ILE A 869 -7.67 15.97 35.39
C ILE A 869 -8.50 15.78 34.12
N LYS A 870 -9.06 16.87 33.59
CA LYS A 870 -9.72 16.87 32.28
C LYS A 870 -8.73 16.79 31.14
N GLY A 871 -7.54 17.36 31.33
CA GLY A 871 -6.44 17.44 30.37
C GLY A 871 -5.31 18.34 30.88
N SER A 872 -4.13 18.27 30.27
CA SER A 872 -3.02 19.19 30.52
C SER A 872 -2.30 19.60 29.23
N ILE A 873 -1.90 20.86 29.14
CA ILE A 873 -1.16 21.42 28.01
C ILE A 873 0.22 21.85 28.50
N THR A 874 1.29 21.35 27.89
CA THR A 874 2.67 21.77 28.14
C THR A 874 3.20 22.58 26.96
N ILE A 875 3.51 23.85 27.18
CA ILE A 875 4.09 24.75 26.19
C ILE A 875 5.61 24.72 26.36
N LYS A 876 6.32 24.20 25.35
CA LYS A 876 7.77 23.97 25.40
C LYS A 876 8.57 25.26 25.25
N GLU A 877 9.53 25.43 26.14
CA GLU A 877 10.41 26.59 26.23
C GLU A 877 9.69 27.94 26.31
N PHE A 878 8.52 27.97 26.95
CA PHE A 878 7.73 29.18 27.18
C PHE A 878 8.54 30.31 27.85
N PHE A 879 9.49 29.98 28.73
CA PHE A 879 10.27 30.94 29.52
C PHE A 879 11.67 31.25 28.96
N ASN A 880 12.00 30.82 27.73
CA ASN A 880 13.28 31.13 27.11
C ASN A 880 13.33 32.64 26.70
N LYS A 881 14.45 33.32 27.00
CA LYS A 881 14.52 34.80 27.13
C LYS A 881 14.42 35.60 25.83
N ASP A 882 14.44 34.94 24.68
CA ASP A 882 14.65 35.61 23.39
C ASP A 882 13.41 35.62 22.47
N GLU A 883 12.36 34.83 22.73
CA GLU A 883 11.17 34.71 21.86
C GLU A 883 9.90 34.41 22.68
N PHE A 884 8.91 35.31 22.69
CA PHE A 884 7.63 35.10 23.38
C PHE A 884 6.70 34.26 22.50
N LYS A 885 6.45 33.01 22.89
CA LYS A 885 5.78 32.04 22.00
C LYS A 885 4.25 32.12 21.96
N ILE A 886 3.61 32.67 22.98
CA ILE A 886 2.14 32.75 23.11
C ILE A 886 1.75 34.15 23.60
N SER A 887 0.85 34.81 22.88
CA SER A 887 0.38 36.18 23.16
C SER A 887 -0.87 36.24 24.06
N THR A 888 -1.75 35.25 23.99
CA THR A 888 -2.99 35.22 24.79
C THR A 888 -3.41 33.80 25.16
N ILE A 889 -3.98 33.65 26.36
CA ILE A 889 -4.65 32.42 26.82
C ILE A 889 -6.07 32.81 27.23
N LYS A 890 -7.08 32.34 26.51
CA LYS A 890 -8.48 32.71 26.69
C LYS A 890 -9.25 31.61 27.42
N PHE A 891 -9.87 31.94 28.54
CA PHE A 891 -10.86 31.12 29.24
C PHE A 891 -12.28 31.69 29.02
N SER A 892 -13.30 30.95 29.46
CA SER A 892 -14.71 31.36 29.37
C SER A 892 -15.02 32.66 30.14
N ASP A 893 -14.30 32.90 31.23
CA ASP A 893 -14.54 33.98 32.19
C ASP A 893 -13.36 34.94 32.38
N TYR A 894 -12.20 34.65 31.76
CA TYR A 894 -11.00 35.47 31.85
C TYR A 894 -10.07 35.31 30.65
N THR A 895 -9.35 36.35 30.24
CA THR A 895 -8.27 36.25 29.25
C THR A 895 -6.95 36.67 29.89
N ILE A 896 -5.96 35.78 29.90
CA ILE A 896 -4.58 36.13 30.25
C ILE A 896 -3.95 36.77 29.02
N ASP A 897 -3.63 38.06 29.13
CA ASP A 897 -3.08 38.84 28.04
C ASP A 897 -1.55 38.80 27.98
N GLU A 898 -1.00 39.34 26.90
CA GLU A 898 0.42 39.38 26.60
C GLU A 898 1.21 40.09 27.72
N THR A 899 0.66 41.17 28.29
CA THR A 899 1.29 41.93 29.38
C THR A 899 1.47 41.06 30.63
N THR A 900 0.43 40.30 30.97
CA THR A 900 0.44 39.37 32.11
C THR A 900 1.43 38.25 31.85
N LEU A 901 1.38 37.58 30.69
CA LEU A 901 2.32 36.51 30.31
C LEU A 901 3.79 36.98 30.32
N ASN A 902 4.05 38.21 29.87
CA ASN A 902 5.36 38.87 29.91
C ASN A 902 5.86 39.17 31.33
N SER A 903 4.95 39.43 32.27
CA SER A 903 5.29 39.63 33.67
C SER A 903 5.60 38.31 34.39
N LEU A 904 4.89 37.24 34.03
CA LEU A 904 5.11 35.88 34.55
C LEU A 904 6.46 35.34 34.09
N SER A 905 6.84 35.62 32.84
CA SER A 905 8.11 35.11 32.28
C SER A 905 9.37 35.76 32.83
N LYS A 906 9.29 37.04 33.22
CA LYS A 906 10.44 37.78 33.78
C LYS A 906 10.74 37.46 35.25
N ASN A 907 9.75 36.99 36.02
CA ASN A 907 9.86 36.85 37.47
C ASN A 907 10.08 35.42 37.99
N ARG A 908 10.17 34.40 37.10
CA ARG A 908 10.43 32.97 37.42
C ARG A 908 9.85 32.56 38.79
N VAL A 909 8.53 32.54 38.87
CA VAL A 909 7.83 32.07 40.07
C VAL A 909 7.55 30.59 39.86
N ASP A 910 8.20 29.73 40.63
CA ASP A 910 8.19 28.27 40.44
C ASP A 910 6.83 27.61 40.75
N ASN A 911 5.86 28.36 41.30
CA ASN A 911 4.46 27.98 41.48
C ASN A 911 3.57 29.24 41.43
N ILE A 912 2.86 29.46 40.32
CA ILE A 912 1.91 30.57 40.19
C ILE A 912 0.51 30.00 40.33
N GLU A 913 -0.01 29.97 41.56
CA GLU A 913 -1.46 30.01 41.74
C GLU A 913 -1.91 31.42 41.37
N ILE A 914 -2.46 31.59 40.16
CA ILE A 914 -3.17 32.81 39.79
C ILE A 914 -4.49 32.84 40.57
N LEU A 915 -4.42 33.16 41.85
CA LEU A 915 -5.54 33.76 42.55
C LEU A 915 -5.39 35.25 42.35
N ASN A 916 -6.07 35.82 41.35
CA ASN A 916 -6.74 37.12 41.43
C ASN A 916 -7.15 37.65 40.05
N ASN A 917 -8.41 38.11 39.96
CA ASN A 917 -8.62 39.54 39.72
C ASN A 917 -9.77 40.04 40.61
N SER A 918 -9.36 40.70 41.69
CA SER A 918 -10.02 41.65 42.59
C SER A 918 -11.54 41.88 42.44
N PHE A 919 -12.27 41.64 43.55
CA PHE A 919 -13.73 41.76 43.78
C PHE A 919 -14.57 40.51 43.47
N ILE A 920 -14.62 39.56 44.41
CA ILE A 920 -15.91 39.04 44.88
C ILE A 920 -15.96 39.29 46.38
N ASN A 921 -16.83 40.20 46.80
CA ASN A 921 -17.36 40.22 48.16
C ASN A 921 -18.87 40.05 47.94
N PRO A 922 -19.54 39.00 48.46
CA PRO A 922 -19.80 38.92 49.90
C PRO A 922 -19.99 37.48 50.42
N PHE A 923 -19.05 36.91 51.19
CA PHE A 923 -19.28 36.08 52.39
C PHE A 923 -17.90 35.66 52.90
N LYS A 924 -17.60 36.15 54.12
CA LYS A 924 -16.30 36.36 54.78
C LYS A 924 -15.49 35.07 54.99
N SER A 925 -14.17 35.24 55.19
CA SER A 925 -13.17 34.25 55.68
C SER A 925 -12.26 33.55 54.65
N ASN A 926 -10.93 33.81 54.70
CA ASN A 926 -9.94 32.84 54.20
C ASN A 926 -9.80 31.69 55.20
N LEU A 927 -9.99 30.43 54.79
CA LEU A 927 -9.66 29.29 55.65
C LEU A 927 -8.14 29.02 55.61
N ILE A 928 -7.47 29.16 56.75
CA ILE A 928 -6.02 28.99 56.91
C ILE A 928 -5.74 27.79 57.83
N ILE A 929 -5.09 26.77 57.26
CA ILE A 929 -4.61 25.58 57.99
C ILE A 929 -3.13 25.42 57.66
N SER A 930 -2.28 25.49 58.68
CA SER A 930 -0.82 25.40 58.53
C SER A 930 -0.22 24.49 59.58
N ASN A 931 0.84 23.76 59.20
CA ASN A 931 1.62 22.93 60.12
C ASN A 931 2.75 23.71 60.83
N GLU A 932 2.88 25.01 60.58
CA GLU A 932 3.88 25.86 61.23
C GLU A 932 3.61 26.01 62.73
N ASP A 933 4.65 26.24 63.52
CA ASP A 933 4.52 26.54 64.96
C ASP A 933 3.85 27.89 65.22
N ILE A 934 4.05 28.85 64.31
CA ILE A 934 3.44 30.18 64.34
C ILE A 934 2.72 30.42 63.01
N VAL A 935 1.42 30.64 63.08
CA VAL A 935 0.55 30.90 61.92
C VAL A 935 0.10 32.35 61.99
N LYS A 936 0.37 33.13 60.94
CA LYS A 936 -0.10 34.50 60.81
C LYS A 936 -1.14 34.56 59.70
N ALA A 937 -2.34 35.01 60.02
CA ALA A 937 -3.41 35.22 59.05
C ALA A 937 -3.20 36.52 58.28
N THR A 938 -4.19 36.89 57.47
CA THR A 938 -4.15 38.07 56.63
C THR A 938 -4.58 39.31 57.42
N LEU A 939 -5.03 40.37 56.75
CA LEU A 939 -5.60 41.58 57.36
C LEU A 939 -7.10 41.68 57.06
N LYS A 940 -7.74 40.55 56.75
CA LYS A 940 -9.16 40.41 56.44
C LYS A 940 -9.76 39.39 57.41
N ASP A 941 -11.08 39.37 57.51
CA ASP A 941 -11.83 38.30 58.16
C ASP A 941 -11.35 36.94 57.62
N ASP A 942 -10.86 36.07 58.50
CA ASP A 942 -10.20 34.79 58.25
C ASP A 942 -10.79 33.69 59.15
N ILE A 943 -10.76 32.42 58.73
CA ILE A 943 -10.98 31.24 59.61
C ILE A 943 -9.63 30.54 59.76
N VAL A 944 -9.07 30.45 60.96
CA VAL A 944 -7.75 29.84 61.18
C VAL A 944 -7.86 28.63 62.10
N VAL A 945 -7.35 27.46 61.68
CA VAL A 945 -7.43 26.22 62.47
C VAL A 945 -6.05 25.82 63.00
N ALA A 946 -5.90 25.77 64.33
CA ALA A 946 -4.74 25.16 64.99
C ALA A 946 -4.89 23.63 64.96
N ASN A 947 -4.17 23.00 64.05
CA ASN A 947 -4.28 21.60 63.71
C ASN A 947 -3.30 20.67 64.47
N LYS A 948 -2.34 21.22 65.23
CA LYS A 948 -1.42 20.46 66.09
C LYS A 948 -1.32 21.09 67.49
N ASP A 949 -0.64 20.39 68.38
CA ASP A 949 -0.36 20.89 69.73
C ASP A 949 0.74 21.98 69.68
N ASN A 950 0.72 22.90 70.65
CA ASN A 950 1.72 23.96 70.84
C ASN A 950 1.88 24.93 69.62
N GLN A 951 0.79 25.32 68.98
CA GLN A 951 0.76 26.36 67.94
C GLN A 951 0.37 27.73 68.50
N THR A 952 0.89 28.77 67.86
CA THR A 952 0.45 30.16 68.04
C THR A 952 -0.21 30.66 66.76
N ILE A 953 -1.48 31.07 66.84
CA ILE A 953 -2.21 31.72 65.75
C ILE A 953 -2.27 33.22 66.03
N ILE A 954 -2.01 34.03 65.00
CA ILE A 954 -2.14 35.50 65.01
C ILE A 954 -2.99 35.91 63.82
N SER A 955 -4.23 36.38 64.04
CA SER A 955 -5.17 36.67 62.96
C SER A 955 -5.14 38.13 62.45
N ASN A 956 -4.57 39.05 63.24
CA ASN A 956 -4.30 40.45 62.90
C ASN A 956 -5.54 41.36 62.85
N LEU A 957 -6.11 41.66 61.67
CA LEU A 957 -7.21 42.61 61.50
C LEU A 957 -8.34 41.88 60.77
N GLY A 958 -9.58 42.08 61.19
CA GLY A 958 -10.74 41.42 60.60
C GLY A 958 -11.61 40.80 61.70
N ASN A 959 -12.83 40.41 61.33
CA ASN A 959 -13.67 39.58 62.19
C ASN A 959 -13.32 38.12 61.92
N ASP A 960 -12.38 37.58 62.69
CA ASP A 960 -11.74 36.29 62.44
C ASP A 960 -12.43 35.15 63.20
N THR A 961 -12.24 33.91 62.77
CA THR A 961 -12.71 32.71 63.47
C THR A 961 -11.54 31.76 63.75
N LEU A 962 -11.10 31.66 64.99
CA LEU A 962 -9.94 30.86 65.39
C LEU A 962 -10.39 29.56 66.05
N ILE A 963 -10.01 28.42 65.47
CA ILE A 963 -10.50 27.10 65.87
C ILE A 963 -9.35 26.24 66.40
N THR A 964 -9.54 25.58 67.55
CA THR A 964 -8.63 24.53 68.00
C THR A 964 -9.33 23.37 68.70
N ASN A 965 -8.85 22.15 68.45
CA ASN A 965 -9.19 20.95 69.22
C ASN A 965 -7.94 20.26 69.79
N LYS A 966 -6.83 20.99 69.85
CA LYS A 966 -5.49 20.50 70.18
C LYS A 966 -4.96 21.20 71.43
N ASN A 967 -3.93 20.63 72.04
CA ASN A 967 -3.45 21.06 73.35
C ASN A 967 -2.44 22.21 73.24
N ASN A 968 -2.37 23.04 74.29
CA ASN A 968 -1.35 24.08 74.50
C ASN A 968 -1.29 25.15 73.39
N ASN A 969 -2.41 25.44 72.73
CA ASN A 969 -2.45 26.43 71.65
C ASN A 969 -2.69 27.84 72.16
N THR A 970 -2.06 28.81 71.52
CA THR A 970 -2.31 30.25 71.73
C THR A 970 -3.06 30.80 70.52
N LEU A 971 -4.23 31.39 70.75
CA LEU A 971 -5.06 32.02 69.72
C LEU A 971 -5.07 33.54 69.95
N ILE A 972 -4.61 34.29 68.96
CA ILE A 972 -4.55 35.76 68.99
C ILE A 972 -5.42 36.33 67.88
N GLY A 973 -6.57 36.92 68.22
CA GLY A 973 -7.54 37.45 67.25
C GLY A 973 -7.04 38.74 66.61
N GLY A 974 -6.90 39.80 67.41
CA GLY A 974 -6.31 41.06 66.99
C GLY A 974 -7.30 42.20 67.09
N ASN A 975 -7.72 42.79 65.96
CA ASN A 975 -8.79 43.79 65.96
C ASN A 975 -9.94 43.32 65.05
N GLY A 976 -11.17 43.43 65.54
CA GLY A 976 -12.41 43.08 64.85
C GLY A 976 -13.24 42.15 65.72
N ASP A 977 -14.47 41.83 65.32
CA ASP A 977 -15.33 40.94 66.12
C ASP A 977 -14.92 39.47 65.87
N ASP A 978 -14.07 38.94 66.74
CA ASP A 978 -13.44 37.64 66.60
C ASP A 978 -14.23 36.51 67.26
N THR A 979 -14.20 35.32 66.68
CA THR A 979 -14.88 34.11 67.16
C THR A 979 -13.87 33.00 67.46
N TYR A 980 -13.73 32.62 68.73
CA TYR A 980 -12.83 31.56 69.16
C TYR A 980 -13.62 30.26 69.37
N ILE A 981 -13.36 29.22 68.59
CA ILE A 981 -14.04 27.92 68.71
C ILE A 981 -13.09 26.90 69.33
N ILE A 982 -13.43 26.46 70.54
CA ILE A 982 -12.64 25.51 71.32
C ILE A 982 -13.36 24.17 71.34
N GLY A 983 -12.71 23.16 70.76
CA GLY A 983 -13.21 21.80 70.70
C GLY A 983 -13.04 21.03 72.00
N LYS A 984 -13.86 19.98 72.18
CA LYS A 984 -13.94 19.14 73.39
C LYS A 984 -12.65 18.49 73.87
N ASN A 985 -11.62 18.39 73.02
CA ASN A 985 -10.34 17.78 73.36
C ASN A 985 -9.22 18.79 73.59
N ALA A 986 -9.45 20.07 73.32
CA ALA A 986 -8.45 21.11 73.58
C ALA A 986 -8.15 21.19 75.08
N ASN A 987 -6.88 21.34 75.43
CA ASN A 987 -6.45 21.55 76.81
C ASN A 987 -5.39 22.63 76.86
N ASN A 988 -5.40 23.44 77.92
CA ASN A 988 -4.43 24.50 78.15
C ASN A 988 -4.35 25.50 76.98
N THR A 989 -5.50 25.82 76.39
CA THR A 989 -5.59 26.85 75.36
C THR A 989 -5.49 28.23 75.99
N ILE A 990 -4.77 29.15 75.33
CA ILE A 990 -4.65 30.55 75.72
C ILE A 990 -5.28 31.40 74.63
N ILE A 991 -6.25 32.24 74.98
CA ILE A 991 -6.81 33.26 74.10
C ILE A 991 -6.24 34.61 74.52
N ARG A 992 -5.73 35.37 73.54
CA ARG A 992 -5.38 36.78 73.70
C ARG A 992 -6.12 37.53 72.61
N ASP A 993 -7.11 38.32 72.96
CA ASP A 993 -7.79 39.06 71.93
C ASP A 993 -6.86 40.09 71.27
N LYS A 994 -6.39 41.06 72.03
CA LYS A 994 -5.52 42.12 71.53
C LYS A 994 -4.31 42.39 72.41
N GLU A 995 -3.14 42.56 71.78
CA GLU A 995 -1.91 43.02 72.47
C GLU A 995 -1.88 44.56 72.59
N TYR A 996 -1.39 45.02 73.75
CA TYR A 996 -1.72 46.28 74.43
C TYR A 996 -1.14 47.56 73.80
N VAL A 997 -1.39 47.86 72.52
CA VAL A 997 -0.65 48.94 71.83
C VAL A 997 -1.43 50.22 71.50
N ASN A 998 -2.76 50.23 71.25
CA ASN A 998 -3.39 51.40 70.60
C ASN A 998 -4.77 51.94 71.07
N LEU A 999 -5.35 51.55 72.22
CA LEU A 999 -6.63 52.11 72.77
C LEU A 999 -7.87 52.14 71.83
N ILE A 1000 -7.81 51.51 70.67
CA ILE A 1000 -8.95 51.25 69.77
C ILE A 1000 -9.66 50.00 70.29
N ASP A 1001 -10.99 49.97 70.24
CA ASP A 1001 -11.84 48.85 70.65
C ASP A 1001 -11.33 47.50 70.07
N GLY A 1002 -11.43 46.42 70.85
CA GLY A 1002 -10.97 45.07 70.46
C GLY A 1002 -11.89 44.47 69.41
N GLY A 1003 -13.20 44.59 69.66
CA GLY A 1003 -14.27 43.96 68.91
C GLY A 1003 -15.41 43.62 69.86
N ASN A 1004 -16.47 43.01 69.35
CA ASN A 1004 -17.46 42.28 70.12
C ASN A 1004 -17.24 40.77 69.93
N ASP A 1005 -16.36 40.22 70.76
CA ASP A 1005 -15.77 38.90 70.54
C ASP A 1005 -16.63 37.79 71.14
N THR A 1006 -16.50 36.60 70.55
CA THR A 1006 -17.30 35.42 70.93
C THR A 1006 -16.41 34.21 71.16
N LEU A 1007 -16.43 33.63 72.35
CA LEU A 1007 -15.91 32.29 72.61
C LEU A 1007 -17.02 31.26 72.46
N ILE A 1008 -16.76 30.15 71.78
CA ILE A 1008 -17.65 29.01 71.62
C ILE A 1008 -16.96 27.76 72.16
N LEU A 1009 -17.55 27.16 73.19
CA LEU A 1009 -17.19 25.85 73.73
C LEU A 1009 -18.26 24.84 73.32
N ASN A 1010 -17.89 23.89 72.45
CA ASN A 1010 -18.81 22.89 71.90
C ASN A 1010 -18.54 21.49 72.48
N ASP A 1011 -19.58 20.65 72.61
CA ASP A 1011 -19.48 19.26 73.11
C ASP A 1011 -18.93 19.17 74.56
N ILE A 1012 -19.28 20.14 75.42
CA ILE A 1012 -18.85 20.20 76.82
C ILE A 1012 -19.96 19.78 77.80
N ASP A 1013 -19.58 19.21 78.94
CA ASP A 1013 -20.51 19.01 80.06
C ASP A 1013 -20.72 20.36 80.77
N LYS A 1014 -21.86 21.02 80.51
CA LYS A 1014 -22.22 22.31 81.12
C LYS A 1014 -22.16 22.30 82.65
N SER A 1015 -22.40 21.15 83.29
CA SER A 1015 -22.36 21.02 84.75
C SER A 1015 -20.93 21.05 85.33
N SER A 1016 -19.93 20.84 84.46
CA SER A 1016 -18.52 20.86 84.82
C SER A 1016 -17.83 22.21 84.62
N VAL A 1017 -18.51 23.17 83.98
CA VAL A 1017 -17.92 24.48 83.68
C VAL A 1017 -17.72 25.27 84.97
N GLU A 1018 -16.50 25.75 85.17
CA GLU A 1018 -16.11 26.61 86.28
C GLU A 1018 -15.37 27.83 85.73
N PHE A 1019 -15.74 29.01 86.24
CA PHE A 1019 -15.08 30.28 85.93
C PHE A 1019 -14.25 30.73 87.13
N LYS A 1020 -13.00 31.11 86.89
CA LYS A 1020 -12.07 31.61 87.90
C LYS A 1020 -11.28 32.79 87.36
N LEU A 1021 -11.14 33.86 88.13
CA LEU A 1021 -10.15 34.89 87.84
C LEU A 1021 -8.78 34.49 88.37
N GLY A 1022 -7.74 34.70 87.55
CA GLY A 1022 -6.37 34.34 87.87
C GLY A 1022 -5.34 35.11 87.05
N GLY A 1023 -4.12 34.57 86.97
CA GLY A 1023 -3.01 35.22 86.27
C GLY A 1023 -2.39 36.40 87.03
N SER A 1024 -1.50 37.12 86.35
CA SER A 1024 -0.83 38.30 86.94
C SER A 1024 -1.85 39.41 87.19
N PHE A 1025 -1.99 39.84 88.45
CA PHE A 1025 -2.94 40.86 88.90
C PHE A 1025 -4.44 40.49 88.77
N ASN A 1026 -4.78 39.19 88.71
CA ASN A 1026 -6.18 38.68 88.59
C ASN A 1026 -6.94 39.23 87.39
N LYS A 1027 -6.24 39.41 86.26
CA LYS A 1027 -6.82 39.98 85.03
C LYS A 1027 -7.28 38.92 84.04
N ASP A 1028 -6.87 37.67 84.21
CA ASP A 1028 -7.17 36.59 83.27
C ASP A 1028 -8.42 35.81 83.74
N LEU A 1029 -9.27 35.42 82.79
CA LEU A 1029 -10.39 34.51 83.03
C LEU A 1029 -9.99 33.09 82.68
N ILE A 1030 -9.97 32.22 83.68
CA ILE A 1030 -9.70 30.80 83.56
C ILE A 1030 -11.04 30.07 83.53
N ILE A 1031 -11.25 29.26 82.51
CA ILE A 1031 -12.44 28.42 82.32
C ILE A 1031 -11.98 26.97 82.41
N ASN A 1032 -12.42 26.29 83.46
CA ASN A 1032 -12.29 24.85 83.58
C ASN A 1032 -13.56 24.19 83.03
N TYR A 1033 -13.40 23.12 82.25
CA TYR A 1033 -14.53 22.37 81.68
C TYR A 1033 -14.15 20.91 81.48
N SER A 1034 -15.12 20.03 81.31
CA SER A 1034 -14.90 18.64 80.89
C SER A 1034 -15.80 18.30 79.71
N ASN A 1035 -15.47 17.21 79.02
CA ASN A 1035 -16.25 16.72 77.89
C ASN A 1035 -17.45 15.91 78.42
N SER A 1036 -18.62 16.00 77.76
CA SER A 1036 -19.82 15.19 78.08
C SER A 1036 -19.54 13.68 78.22
N ASN A 1037 -18.47 13.19 77.59
CA ASN A 1037 -18.05 11.78 77.61
C ASN A 1037 -16.78 11.49 78.44
N SER A 1038 -16.13 12.49 79.05
CA SER A 1038 -14.91 12.31 79.87
C SER A 1038 -14.83 13.28 81.04
N LYS A 1039 -14.48 12.79 82.23
CA LYS A 1039 -14.32 13.60 83.46
C LYS A 1039 -12.98 14.36 83.54
N ASP A 1040 -12.13 14.28 82.52
CA ASP A 1040 -10.87 15.01 82.50
C ASP A 1040 -11.12 16.52 82.44
N ILE A 1041 -10.75 17.24 83.49
CA ILE A 1041 -10.83 18.70 83.53
C ILE A 1041 -9.80 19.27 82.54
N LYS A 1042 -10.29 20.09 81.62
CA LYS A 1042 -9.56 20.88 80.64
C LYS A 1042 -9.57 22.34 81.07
N THR A 1043 -8.51 23.06 80.73
CA THR A 1043 -8.38 24.48 81.08
C THR A 1043 -8.25 25.35 79.83
N LEU A 1044 -8.99 26.44 79.79
CA LEU A 1044 -8.88 27.53 78.83
C LEU A 1044 -8.57 28.82 79.61
N THR A 1045 -7.60 29.61 79.16
CA THR A 1045 -7.27 30.90 79.78
C THR A 1045 -7.48 32.02 78.77
N ILE A 1046 -8.37 32.96 79.07
CA ILE A 1046 -8.52 34.22 78.35
C ILE A 1046 -7.71 35.27 79.10
N GLN A 1047 -6.68 35.84 78.47
CA GLN A 1047 -5.81 36.80 79.13
C GLN A 1047 -6.39 38.21 79.10
N ASN A 1048 -6.23 38.95 80.20
CA ASN A 1048 -6.72 40.32 80.35
C ASN A 1048 -8.23 40.52 80.16
N GLN A 1049 -9.07 39.54 80.53
CA GLN A 1049 -10.53 39.65 80.48
C GLN A 1049 -11.10 40.85 81.26
N THR A 1050 -10.45 41.32 82.33
CA THR A 1050 -10.92 42.50 83.08
C THR A 1050 -10.69 43.83 82.34
N ASN A 1051 -10.01 43.81 81.20
CA ASN A 1051 -9.76 44.98 80.38
C ASN A 1051 -10.76 45.05 79.24
N LYS A 1052 -11.57 46.12 79.20
CA LYS A 1052 -12.62 46.35 78.20
C LYS A 1052 -12.17 46.41 76.73
N TYR A 1053 -10.86 46.39 76.45
CA TYR A 1053 -10.30 46.47 75.09
C TYR A 1053 -9.75 45.13 74.58
N SER A 1054 -9.79 44.09 75.42
CA SER A 1054 -9.24 42.75 75.13
C SER A 1054 -10.06 41.65 75.81
N ALA A 1055 -11.27 42.00 76.25
CA ALA A 1055 -12.19 41.08 76.90
C ALA A 1055 -12.96 40.33 75.81
N ILE A 1056 -13.42 39.13 76.12
CA ILE A 1056 -14.40 38.44 75.29
C ILE A 1056 -15.80 38.78 75.79
N GLU A 1057 -16.62 39.40 74.94
CA GLU A 1057 -17.95 39.90 75.31
C GLU A 1057 -19.00 38.81 75.43
N ASN A 1058 -18.86 37.73 74.66
CA ASN A 1058 -19.84 36.66 74.54
C ASN A 1058 -19.20 35.28 74.73
N ILE A 1059 -19.78 34.43 75.57
CA ILE A 1059 -19.34 33.04 75.76
C ILE A 1059 -20.52 32.11 75.51
N ASN A 1060 -20.42 31.28 74.46
CA ASN A 1060 -21.36 30.22 74.14
C ASN A 1060 -20.92 28.90 74.78
N LEU A 1061 -21.71 28.40 75.72
CA LEU A 1061 -21.55 27.07 76.32
C LEU A 1061 -22.54 26.11 75.67
N ASP A 1062 -22.11 25.41 74.61
CA ASP A 1062 -22.85 24.37 73.91
C ASP A 1062 -24.33 24.75 73.62
N GLY A 1063 -24.50 25.92 72.99
CA GLY A 1063 -25.79 26.50 72.59
C GLY A 1063 -26.39 27.51 73.59
N THR A 1064 -25.80 27.70 74.77
CA THR A 1064 -26.23 28.71 75.76
C THR A 1064 -25.31 29.93 75.73
N MET A 1065 -25.81 31.07 75.28
CA MET A 1065 -25.04 32.32 75.21
C MET A 1065 -25.02 33.06 76.56
N LEU A 1066 -23.82 33.39 77.04
CA LEU A 1066 -23.56 34.29 78.17
C LEU A 1066 -23.01 35.60 77.61
N GLY A 1067 -23.76 36.70 77.75
CA GLY A 1067 -23.30 38.04 77.35
C GLY A 1067 -22.54 38.76 78.45
N THR A 1068 -22.00 39.94 78.13
CA THR A 1068 -21.13 40.74 78.99
C THR A 1068 -21.70 41.03 80.37
N GLU A 1069 -23.02 41.30 80.49
CA GLU A 1069 -23.66 41.52 81.80
C GLU A 1069 -23.63 40.28 82.70
N THR A 1070 -23.81 39.09 82.12
CA THR A 1070 -23.78 37.83 82.87
C THR A 1070 -22.35 37.46 83.24
N ILE A 1071 -21.39 37.66 82.32
CA ILE A 1071 -19.96 37.46 82.60
C ILE A 1071 -19.49 38.41 83.72
N ASN A 1072 -19.87 39.69 83.63
CA ASN A 1072 -19.56 40.68 84.67
C ASN A 1072 -20.27 40.39 85.98
N LYS A 1073 -21.49 39.85 85.97
CA LYS A 1073 -22.20 39.44 87.18
C LYS A 1073 -21.62 38.16 87.78
N ILE A 1074 -21.14 37.20 86.98
CA ILE A 1074 -20.34 36.06 87.48
C ILE A 1074 -19.06 36.58 88.14
N ILE A 1075 -18.36 37.53 87.51
CA ILE A 1075 -17.16 38.18 88.07
C ILE A 1075 -17.51 38.94 89.36
N GLN A 1076 -18.60 39.70 89.40
CA GLN A 1076 -19.06 40.44 90.58
C GLN A 1076 -19.54 39.52 91.69
N ASP A 1077 -20.32 38.48 91.40
CA ASP A 1077 -20.81 37.49 92.37
C ASP A 1077 -19.62 36.71 92.97
N LEU A 1078 -18.59 36.38 92.17
CA LEU A 1078 -17.31 35.83 92.67
C LEU A 1078 -16.59 36.81 93.61
N ASN A 1079 -16.59 38.10 93.30
CA ASN A 1079 -15.99 39.14 94.16
C ASN A 1079 -16.82 39.38 95.43
N SER A 1080 -18.15 39.47 95.32
CA SER A 1080 -19.10 39.73 96.42
C SER A 1080 -19.25 38.55 97.37
N TYR A 1081 -19.18 37.30 96.86
CA TYR A 1081 -19.16 36.10 97.71
C TYR A 1081 -17.90 36.05 98.61
N GLY A 1082 -16.77 36.57 98.12
CA GLY A 1082 -15.55 36.75 98.92
C GLY A 1082 -15.72 37.80 100.03
N ASP A 1083 -16.32 38.93 99.70
CA ASP A 1083 -16.57 40.04 100.64
C ASP A 1083 -17.59 39.65 101.74
N ASP A 1084 -18.71 38.99 101.39
CA ASP A 1084 -19.76 38.58 102.34
C ASP A 1084 -19.32 37.50 103.34
N LYS A 1085 -18.25 36.75 103.03
CA LYS A 1085 -17.67 35.73 103.91
C LYS A 1085 -16.45 36.22 104.69
N GLY A 1086 -16.05 37.49 104.53
CA GLY A 1086 -14.88 38.06 105.21
C GLY A 1086 -13.57 37.35 104.84
N LEU A 1087 -13.50 36.74 103.65
CA LEU A 1087 -12.34 36.02 103.16
C LEU A 1087 -11.49 36.97 102.33
N SER A 1088 -10.25 37.20 102.76
CA SER A 1088 -9.21 37.77 101.88
C SER A 1088 -8.96 36.76 100.75
N LEU A 1089 -9.49 37.06 99.56
CA LEU A 1089 -9.35 36.20 98.39
C LEU A 1089 -7.89 36.21 97.90
N ASN A 1090 -7.08 35.28 98.41
CA ASN A 1090 -6.06 34.65 97.58
C ASN A 1090 -6.82 33.69 96.65
N PHE A 1091 -7.07 34.11 95.42
CA PHE A 1091 -7.95 33.51 94.41
C PHE A 1091 -7.51 32.09 93.99
N ASN A 1092 -7.67 31.11 94.87
CA ASN A 1092 -7.42 29.69 94.63
C ASN A 1092 -8.57 28.76 95.07
N SER A 1093 -9.74 29.30 95.43
CA SER A 1093 -10.92 28.47 95.71
C SER A 1093 -11.70 28.18 94.43
N GLU A 1094 -11.91 26.89 94.15
CA GLU A 1094 -12.76 26.39 93.06
C GLU A 1094 -14.25 26.64 93.38
N PHE A 1095 -15.01 27.21 92.44
CA PHE A 1095 -16.45 27.47 92.53
C PHE A 1095 -17.22 26.72 91.44
N LYS A 1096 -18.04 25.74 91.83
CA LYS A 1096 -18.83 24.91 90.92
C LYS A 1096 -20.13 25.59 90.48
N ASN A 1097 -20.50 25.40 89.22
CA ASN A 1097 -21.64 26.02 88.52
C ASN A 1097 -23.03 25.81 89.15
N ASN A 1098 -23.22 24.78 89.99
CA ASN A 1098 -24.55 24.46 90.53
C ASN A 1098 -25.15 25.55 91.43
N ASP A 1099 -24.31 26.38 92.06
CA ASP A 1099 -24.79 27.46 92.93
C ASP A 1099 -25.08 28.76 92.15
N ILE A 1100 -24.52 28.92 90.95
CA ILE A 1100 -24.68 30.12 90.11
C ILE A 1100 -25.85 29.97 89.12
N MET A 1101 -26.05 28.78 88.55
CA MET A 1101 -27.13 28.52 87.58
C MET A 1101 -28.54 28.55 88.19
N GLN A 1102 -28.71 28.47 89.52
CA GLN A 1102 -30.03 28.66 90.16
C GLN A 1102 -30.50 30.12 90.20
N ILE A 1103 -29.61 31.09 89.97
CA ILE A 1103 -29.96 32.52 89.97
C ILE A 1103 -30.54 32.97 88.61
N TYR A 1104 -30.34 32.20 87.54
CA TYR A 1104 -30.65 32.64 86.16
C TYR A 1104 -31.64 31.76 85.37
N ASN A 1105 -32.19 30.72 85.98
CA ASN A 1105 -33.32 29.97 85.41
C ASN A 1105 -34.67 30.52 85.89
N GLY A 1106 -34.93 31.80 85.61
CA GLY A 1106 -36.22 32.47 85.75
C GLY A 1106 -36.64 33.13 84.45
#